data_AF-A0A085LVU9-F1
#
_entry.id   AF-A0A085LVU9-F1
#
_cell.length_a   1.000
_cell.length_b   1.000
_cell.length_c   1.000
_cell.angle_alpha   90.00
_cell.angle_beta   90.00
_cell.angle_gamma   90.00
#
_symmetry.space_group_name_H-M   'P 1'
#
loop_
_entity.id
_entity.type
_entity.pdbx_description
1 polymer ?
#
loop_
_entity_poly.entity_id
_entity_poly.type
_entity_poly.pdbx_seq_one_letter_code
_entity_poly.pdbx_strand_id
1 'polypeptide(L)'
;MVDSQQLVKKDFEIADYVIFVVSLVIPVAVGVYYGFAGKKRSSREILLGSSRLGIFPVAMALIATYMSAVSVMGYPSEIYHFGGMMLYYLVAYLFVFPLVAYVFLPVMHPLKLTSVYEVEPNREFFPPLQFLYLAVVLYAPALALSSVTPLNVTISILVTGLIATFYTSLGGSNAVVWTSTLQMVLIIAGTLAVLISGFMEAGGMGVVWSKGVAGLRVYFSDIRPDPRVRHSVWSVAIGGTFTLLTLFTVNQMGVQRYFSMPTLKSAQTMVLLNIPLNYICTTIFFLLGLVLYNTYGQCDPTMRGLTSKPDQLLPFYVADKLHYAIGLSGLFVSGLYGAGLSTLSSGFTALAVVFLEDVVKPLYRWYTKGNLSSQASSVVSKFLACLCGLLVIGLAFAVGAVQFSVIQVSLSIFGIVGGPILGTFIMGMFLPFTNTKGAIAGILIGLAFTLWLGFGAIAVGITPNMLPLSTDGCEANGTTTLNVSMPEWQRNRVHSTSMQDNPLANFYELSYQYYSLIGVLVTLIAGGIVSALTGCQNGNFVKPTLLSPIVRRFSRTKETYELKLEKTDDGERTLPMRLPNMDTGTDVGGFSTVDYAIFGISLAIPAIIGIYYGCFGAGQKTSRDVLLGSSKLGVIPVALALIGTYTSAVGLLGYPSEVYHLGGMLCYYLVVYAIVFPAVAFIYLPIMYPLKLISVYEYLEMRFSIVIRRMASFIFCFEMFLYISVVLYAPALALSSVTPMSITTSTLVTGLLATFYTTLGGSNAVVWTSALQVLLVIAGAFAIIISGCMDANGIGEIWAYNVAGLRMDFSDVRIDPRVRHSVWSVVIGGTFTVICQFTSNQMGVQRYFSMSSLRNAQKMILWNVPLDALCLLLLMIIGMILYHAYGECDPRMLGLTTKVDQILPFYVMNKLSYATGLPGLFVSAIYGAGLSTLSSGFTALAAVLLQDVVTPIYRKVTRKNLSSATSAVVSKLLACASGLIILGLAFAVGHVQSNIIQIALSIFGIVGGPLLGVFFSGMFLPFTNSLDVALGMIGGLACTLWIGLGTVIVGVVPYLLPLSTNGCHSNGTRPLPNVTIPEWKRNHVFIPLGYNGPEAEIYKISYQYYSLIGFLVTLILVVFVHVLTGAVNNRMAARLIHPEV
;
A
#
# COMPACT_ATOMS: atom_id res chain seq x y z
N MET A 1 31.69 33.26 -22.46
CA MET A 1 30.45 33.58 -21.74
C MET A 1 29.67 34.52 -22.63
N VAL A 2 28.46 34.16 -23.03
CA VAL A 2 27.55 34.97 -23.86
C VAL A 2 26.14 34.71 -23.32
N ASP A 3 25.34 35.75 -23.14
CA ASP A 3 24.03 35.65 -22.48
C ASP A 3 22.98 34.95 -23.35
N SER A 4 22.75 33.67 -23.09
CA SER A 4 21.61 32.91 -23.64
C SER A 4 20.30 33.18 -22.90
N GLN A 5 20.23 34.21 -22.04
CA GLN A 5 19.03 34.56 -21.26
C GLN A 5 17.98 35.36 -22.03
N GLN A 6 18.25 35.82 -23.26
CA GLN A 6 17.26 36.52 -24.09
C GLN A 6 16.53 35.58 -25.06
N LEU A 7 15.81 34.60 -24.50
CA LEU A 7 14.57 34.09 -25.10
C LEU A 7 13.43 34.46 -24.16
N VAL A 8 12.38 35.08 -24.72
CA VAL A 8 11.50 35.98 -23.96
C VAL A 8 10.69 35.24 -22.89
N LYS A 9 11.18 35.30 -21.65
CA LYS A 9 10.41 34.94 -20.46
C LYS A 9 9.35 36.02 -20.23
N LYS A 10 8.17 35.87 -20.85
CA LYS A 10 7.04 36.77 -20.62
C LYS A 10 6.52 36.56 -19.20
N ASP A 11 6.72 37.58 -18.37
CA ASP A 11 6.17 37.63 -17.02
C ASP A 11 4.64 37.74 -17.06
N PHE A 12 4.00 37.31 -15.97
CA PHE A 12 2.56 37.47 -15.71
C PHE A 12 2.04 38.88 -15.99
N GLU A 13 0.88 38.96 -16.66
CA GLU A 13 0.14 40.21 -16.77
C GLU A 13 -0.62 40.54 -15.48
N ILE A 14 -1.15 41.76 -15.38
CA ILE A 14 -1.93 42.21 -14.21
C ILE A 14 -3.14 41.28 -13.97
N ALA A 15 -3.78 40.79 -15.04
CA ALA A 15 -4.87 39.83 -14.96
C ALA A 15 -4.43 38.49 -14.32
N ASP A 16 -3.25 37.98 -14.69
CA ASP A 16 -2.70 36.74 -14.14
C ASP A 16 -2.42 36.88 -12.64
N TYR A 17 -1.79 37.98 -12.24
CA TYR A 17 -1.52 38.28 -10.82
C TYR A 17 -2.81 38.44 -10.01
N VAL A 18 -3.86 39.08 -10.55
CA VAL A 18 -5.14 39.23 -9.85
C VAL A 18 -5.82 37.88 -9.64
N ILE A 19 -5.91 37.04 -10.68
CA ILE A 19 -6.47 35.68 -10.59
C ILE A 19 -5.68 34.85 -9.56
N PHE A 20 -4.34 34.92 -9.63
CA PHE A 20 -3.45 34.20 -8.73
C PHE A 20 -3.61 34.62 -7.27
N VAL A 21 -3.56 35.92 -6.95
CA VAL A 21 -3.69 36.41 -5.57
C VAL A 21 -5.07 36.10 -5.01
N VAL A 22 -6.15 36.24 -5.78
CA VAL A 22 -7.51 35.86 -5.35
C VAL A 22 -7.59 34.37 -5.02
N SER A 23 -6.94 33.50 -5.81
CA SER A 23 -6.88 32.06 -5.54
C SER A 23 -6.20 31.68 -4.22
N LEU A 24 -5.29 32.52 -3.72
CA LEU A 24 -4.57 32.33 -2.44
C LEU A 24 -5.32 32.93 -1.25
N VAL A 25 -6.00 34.07 -1.46
CA VAL A 25 -6.79 34.75 -0.41
C VAL A 25 -8.03 33.95 -0.03
N ILE A 26 -8.71 33.31 -0.98
CA ILE A 26 -9.93 32.52 -0.72
C ILE A 26 -9.70 31.38 0.30
N PRO A 27 -8.66 30.52 0.18
CA PRO A 27 -8.31 29.53 1.19
C PRO A 27 -8.05 30.12 2.59
N VAL A 28 -7.35 31.27 2.66
CA VAL A 28 -7.06 31.94 3.93
C VAL A 28 -8.34 32.48 4.57
N ALA A 29 -9.22 33.11 3.80
CA ALA A 29 -10.51 33.61 4.28
C ALA A 29 -11.41 32.49 4.83
N VAL A 30 -11.48 31.35 4.12
CA VAL A 30 -12.21 30.15 4.58
C VAL A 30 -11.60 29.59 5.87
N GLY A 31 -10.26 29.52 5.97
CA GLY A 31 -9.56 29.10 7.20
C GLY A 31 -9.85 30.00 8.39
N VAL A 32 -9.77 31.32 8.21
CA VAL A 32 -10.07 32.33 9.24
C VAL A 32 -11.54 32.24 9.67
N TYR A 33 -12.49 32.18 8.73
CA TYR A 33 -13.92 32.06 9.02
C TYR A 33 -14.25 30.85 9.90
N TYR A 34 -13.79 29.65 9.50
CA TYR A 34 -14.01 28.42 10.28
C TYR A 34 -13.28 28.43 11.63
N GLY A 35 -12.16 29.15 11.74
CA GLY A 35 -11.38 29.34 12.95
C GLY A 35 -12.09 30.20 14.02
N PHE A 36 -12.70 31.33 13.64
CA PHE A 36 -13.33 32.26 14.59
C PHE A 36 -14.83 31.99 14.86
N ALA A 37 -15.58 31.44 13.90
CA ALA A 37 -17.03 31.19 14.06
C ALA A 37 -17.38 30.00 14.98
N GLY A 38 -16.40 29.21 15.44
CA GLY A 38 -16.60 27.89 16.05
C GLY A 38 -16.70 27.82 17.59
N LYS A 39 -17.25 28.83 18.29
CA LYS A 39 -17.09 29.01 19.77
C LYS A 39 -17.60 27.89 20.70
N LYS A 40 -18.31 26.86 20.22
CA LYS A 40 -18.74 25.66 21.00
C LYS A 40 -18.64 24.34 20.23
N ARG A 41 -17.56 24.12 19.45
CA ARG A 41 -17.33 22.83 18.75
C ARG A 41 -16.60 21.81 19.63
N SER A 42 -16.94 20.54 19.47
CA SER A 42 -16.17 19.42 20.03
C SER A 42 -14.79 19.34 19.38
N SER A 43 -13.74 18.95 20.12
CA SER A 43 -12.41 18.71 19.55
C SER A 43 -12.48 17.82 18.31
N ARG A 44 -13.35 16.80 18.36
CA ARG A 44 -13.50 15.84 17.28
C ARG A 44 -14.12 16.45 16.01
N GLU A 45 -14.96 17.48 16.10
CA GLU A 45 -15.48 18.21 14.93
C GLU A 45 -14.45 19.17 14.31
N ILE A 46 -13.45 19.59 15.09
CA ILE A 46 -12.33 20.44 14.62
C ILE A 46 -11.30 19.59 13.86
N LEU A 47 -11.15 18.32 14.26
CA LEU A 47 -10.15 17.38 13.75
C LEU A 47 -10.66 16.54 12.56
N LEU A 48 -11.99 16.34 12.42
CA LEU A 48 -12.62 15.53 11.36
C LEU A 48 -13.52 16.26 10.38
N GLY A 49 -13.99 17.44 10.78
CA GLY A 49 -15.14 18.06 10.21
C GLY A 49 -16.41 17.74 10.99
N SER A 50 -17.45 18.50 10.70
CA SER A 50 -18.81 18.19 11.13
C SER A 50 -19.42 17.14 10.20
N SER A 51 -20.21 16.22 10.75
CA SER A 51 -21.00 15.25 9.96
C SER A 51 -22.22 15.88 9.29
N ARG A 52 -22.00 17.06 8.68
CA ARG A 52 -22.94 17.85 7.86
C ARG A 52 -22.31 18.25 6.53
N LEU A 53 -21.04 17.90 6.29
CA LEU A 53 -20.34 18.22 5.06
C LEU A 53 -20.94 17.45 3.88
N GLY A 54 -21.01 18.12 2.74
CA GLY A 54 -21.61 17.58 1.52
C GLY A 54 -20.73 16.56 0.83
N ILE A 55 -21.37 15.49 0.39
CA ILE A 55 -20.94 14.51 -0.61
C ILE A 55 -19.95 15.05 -1.64
N PHE A 56 -20.39 15.95 -2.52
CA PHE A 56 -19.62 16.43 -3.68
C PHE A 56 -18.47 17.37 -3.29
N PRO A 57 -18.64 18.33 -2.35
CA PRO A 57 -17.52 19.09 -1.81
C PRO A 57 -16.42 18.19 -1.24
N VAL A 58 -16.77 17.25 -0.35
CA VAL A 58 -15.78 16.38 0.27
C VAL A 58 -15.12 15.47 -0.76
N ALA A 59 -15.85 15.11 -1.83
CA ALA A 59 -15.32 14.41 -2.99
C ALA A 59 -14.29 15.24 -3.80
N MET A 60 -14.67 16.39 -4.34
CA MET A 60 -13.77 17.32 -5.05
C MET A 60 -12.53 17.66 -4.20
N ALA A 61 -12.75 17.88 -2.91
CA ALA A 61 -11.70 18.20 -1.97
C ALA A 61 -10.76 17.02 -1.67
N LEU A 62 -11.24 15.79 -1.87
CA LEU A 62 -10.44 14.59 -1.87
C LEU A 62 -9.46 14.67 -3.04
N ILE A 63 -9.91 14.61 -4.31
CA ILE A 63 -9.03 14.62 -5.50
C ILE A 63 -8.03 15.76 -5.48
N ALA A 64 -8.38 16.96 -5.00
CA ALA A 64 -7.44 18.09 -4.92
C ALA A 64 -6.18 17.85 -4.08
N THR A 65 -6.33 17.23 -2.90
CA THR A 65 -5.36 16.99 -1.80
C THR A 65 -4.02 16.31 -2.17
N TYR A 66 -3.74 16.14 -3.45
CA TYR A 66 -3.66 14.78 -3.95
C TYR A 66 -3.35 14.79 -5.45
N MET A 67 -4.19 15.43 -6.25
CA MET A 67 -3.78 16.13 -7.45
C MET A 67 -2.82 17.25 -7.05
N SER A 68 -1.58 16.89 -6.72
CA SER A 68 -0.56 17.83 -6.29
C SER A 68 0.09 18.48 -7.51
N ALA A 69 0.78 19.62 -7.31
CA ALA A 69 1.46 20.32 -8.40
C ALA A 69 2.49 19.42 -9.12
N VAL A 70 3.06 18.46 -8.38
CA VAL A 70 3.94 17.42 -8.90
C VAL A 70 3.27 16.63 -10.03
N SER A 71 2.02 16.21 -9.81
CA SER A 71 1.23 15.43 -10.77
C SER A 71 0.90 16.24 -12.03
N VAL A 72 0.48 17.51 -11.86
CA VAL A 72 0.03 18.38 -12.96
C VAL A 72 1.16 18.67 -13.97
N MET A 73 2.39 18.89 -13.51
CA MET A 73 3.54 19.13 -14.40
C MET A 73 4.27 17.85 -14.82
N GLY A 74 4.33 16.88 -13.91
CA GLY A 74 5.12 15.68 -14.10
C GLY A 74 4.51 14.69 -15.08
N TYR A 75 3.18 14.53 -15.14
CA TYR A 75 2.58 13.64 -16.13
C TYR A 75 2.82 14.11 -17.58
N PRO A 76 2.61 15.39 -17.94
CA PRO A 76 2.95 15.87 -19.28
C PRO A 76 4.46 15.75 -19.59
N SER A 77 5.33 15.96 -18.59
CA SER A 77 6.78 15.84 -18.76
C SER A 77 7.27 14.39 -18.96
N GLU A 78 6.82 13.44 -18.13
CA GLU A 78 7.12 12.01 -18.35
C GLU A 78 6.58 11.55 -19.71
N ILE A 79 5.42 12.07 -20.12
CA ILE A 79 4.79 11.72 -21.40
C ILE A 79 5.57 12.21 -22.62
N TYR A 80 6.17 13.39 -22.51
CA TYR A 80 7.05 13.94 -23.53
C TYR A 80 8.36 13.15 -23.70
N HIS A 81 9.03 12.82 -22.57
CA HIS A 81 10.36 12.20 -22.55
C HIS A 81 10.35 10.67 -22.71
N PHE A 82 9.35 9.99 -22.16
CA PHE A 82 9.26 8.51 -22.08
C PHE A 82 8.00 7.93 -22.74
N GLY A 83 7.22 8.78 -23.43
CA GLY A 83 6.04 8.41 -24.22
C GLY A 83 4.75 8.60 -23.43
N GLY A 84 3.62 8.68 -24.15
CA GLY A 84 2.21 8.88 -23.72
C GLY A 84 1.61 7.81 -22.84
N MET A 85 2.47 7.26 -22.02
CA MET A 85 2.44 5.92 -21.54
C MET A 85 1.67 5.87 -20.25
N MET A 86 2.05 6.73 -19.30
CA MET A 86 1.30 7.12 -18.12
C MET A 86 -0.20 7.39 -18.38
N LEU A 87 -0.65 7.58 -19.64
CA LEU A 87 -2.06 7.48 -19.99
C LEU A 87 -2.69 6.20 -19.48
N TYR A 88 -2.00 5.07 -19.36
CA TYR A 88 -2.58 3.85 -18.80
C TYR A 88 -2.68 3.88 -17.27
N TYR A 89 -2.47 5.03 -16.63
CA TYR A 89 -3.26 5.38 -15.45
C TYR A 89 -4.76 5.37 -15.74
N LEU A 90 -5.16 5.83 -16.92
CA LEU A 90 -6.46 5.55 -17.56
C LEU A 90 -6.66 4.09 -18.00
N VAL A 91 -5.78 3.18 -17.63
CA VAL A 91 -6.04 1.72 -17.56
C VAL A 91 -5.84 1.16 -16.14
N ALA A 92 -5.80 2.08 -15.21
CA ALA A 92 -5.66 1.78 -13.82
C ALA A 92 -6.80 2.36 -12.96
N TYR A 93 -7.37 3.55 -13.23
CA TYR A 93 -8.52 4.07 -12.44
C TYR A 93 -9.81 3.20 -12.41
N LEU A 94 -10.54 2.84 -13.47
CA LEU A 94 -11.57 1.78 -13.36
C LEU A 94 -11.00 0.41 -13.04
N PHE A 95 -9.91 0.23 -12.32
CA PHE A 95 -9.70 -1.07 -11.69
C PHE A 95 -9.54 -0.92 -10.19
N VAL A 96 -10.28 0.05 -9.69
CA VAL A 96 -9.87 0.84 -8.55
C VAL A 96 -11.10 1.32 -7.75
N PHE A 97 -11.76 2.42 -8.07
CA PHE A 97 -12.91 2.93 -7.28
C PHE A 97 -14.18 2.05 -7.29
N PRO A 98 -14.49 1.23 -8.30
CA PRO A 98 -15.68 -0.38 -7.82
C PRO A 98 -15.29 -1.24 -6.75
N LEU A 99 -14.07 -1.14 -6.32
CA LEU A 99 -13.68 -1.60 -5.02
C LEU A 99 -12.88 -0.53 -4.20
N VAL A 100 -12.94 0.79 -4.51
CA VAL A 100 -13.22 1.76 -3.40
C VAL A 100 -14.43 1.04 -2.87
N ALA A 101 -15.42 0.67 -3.68
CA ALA A 101 -16.81 0.68 -3.34
C ALA A 101 -17.53 -0.18 -2.27
N TYR A 102 -17.10 -1.36 -1.81
CA TYR A 102 -18.00 -2.15 -0.93
C TYR A 102 -17.42 -2.91 0.28
N VAL A 103 -16.10 -2.96 0.53
CA VAL A 103 -15.56 -3.96 1.48
C VAL A 103 -14.57 -3.40 2.57
N PHE A 104 -13.83 -2.29 2.37
CA PHE A 104 -13.13 -1.46 3.41
C PHE A 104 -13.94 -0.28 4.11
N LEU A 105 -15.09 0.20 3.60
CA LEU A 105 -16.10 1.35 3.92
C LEU A 105 -17.32 0.59 4.39
N PRO A 106 -17.15 -0.64 4.90
CA PRO A 106 -18.00 -1.13 5.94
C PRO A 106 -17.29 -1.62 7.23
N VAL A 107 -16.48 -0.70 7.78
CA VAL A 107 -15.27 -0.60 8.71
C VAL A 107 -14.69 0.90 9.35
N MET A 108 -14.63 3.09 8.59
CA MET A 108 -14.41 4.54 8.72
C MET A 108 -15.74 5.40 8.55
N HIS A 109 -16.98 4.84 8.67
CA HIS A 109 -18.23 5.57 9.12
C HIS A 109 -19.21 4.92 10.20
N PRO A 110 -19.35 3.60 10.54
CA PRO A 110 -19.25 2.93 11.93
C PRO A 110 -18.00 2.45 12.90
N LEU A 111 -16.97 3.23 13.33
CA LEU A 111 -15.94 3.28 14.46
C LEU A 111 -15.62 4.74 14.98
N LYS A 112 -16.49 5.74 14.88
CA LYS A 112 -16.31 7.24 14.98
C LYS A 112 -14.94 7.97 14.87
N LEU A 113 -13.79 7.48 14.42
CA LEU A 113 -12.51 8.14 14.84
C LEU A 113 -12.13 9.46 14.18
N THR A 114 -10.96 9.97 14.60
CA THR A 114 -10.42 11.34 14.55
C THR A 114 -9.13 11.43 13.69
N SER A 115 -7.98 11.08 14.25
CA SER A 115 -6.99 10.30 13.49
C SER A 115 -7.63 8.92 13.26
N VAL A 116 -7.04 7.99 12.55
CA VAL A 116 -7.81 6.78 12.17
C VAL A 116 -7.11 5.46 12.39
N TYR A 117 -6.06 5.54 13.17
CA TYR A 117 -4.85 4.76 13.05
C TYR A 117 -4.78 3.55 14.09
N GLU A 118 -5.14 3.64 15.38
CA GLU A 118 -5.19 2.75 16.57
C GLU A 118 -5.91 1.47 16.25
N VAL A 119 -6.42 1.35 15.03
CA VAL A 119 -6.57 0.12 14.32
C VAL A 119 -5.51 -0.83 14.80
N GLU A 120 -4.24 -0.46 14.72
CA GLU A 120 -3.26 -1.17 15.50
C GLU A 120 -3.31 -0.92 17.00
N PRO A 121 -2.91 -1.96 17.74
CA PRO A 121 -2.27 -1.74 19.03
C PRO A 121 -0.70 -1.61 19.16
N ASN A 122 0.02 -0.59 18.62
CA ASN A 122 1.37 -0.09 19.16
C ASN A 122 1.57 1.52 19.18
N ARG A 123 2.09 2.51 20.02
CA ARG A 123 2.80 2.95 21.31
C ARG A 123 4.17 3.77 21.33
N GLU A 124 5.03 3.76 20.30
CA GLU A 124 6.49 4.04 20.45
C GLU A 124 7.30 4.66 19.26
N PHE A 125 6.75 5.13 18.14
CA PHE A 125 7.51 5.42 16.87
C PHE A 125 7.40 7.02 16.60
N PHE A 126 8.20 7.75 15.76
CA PHE A 126 7.84 9.06 15.06
C PHE A 126 8.24 9.28 13.51
N PRO A 127 7.35 9.44 12.48
CA PRO A 127 7.68 9.31 11.04
C PRO A 127 8.58 10.35 10.39
N PRO A 128 9.54 9.88 9.55
CA PRO A 128 10.26 10.72 8.60
C PRO A 128 9.60 10.93 7.22
N LEU A 129 9.72 10.05 6.21
CA LEU A 129 9.69 10.54 4.79
C LEU A 129 8.33 10.99 4.20
N GLN A 130 7.26 11.21 4.97
CA GLN A 130 6.18 12.10 4.49
C GLN A 130 6.64 13.51 4.55
N PHE A 131 7.35 13.88 5.62
CA PHE A 131 7.89 15.21 5.72
C PHE A 131 8.81 15.47 4.52
N LEU A 132 9.46 14.43 3.98
CA LEU A 132 10.11 14.45 2.67
C LEU A 132 9.14 14.55 1.48
N TYR A 133 8.02 13.81 1.43
CA TYR A 133 7.06 14.02 0.35
C TYR A 133 6.38 15.40 0.39
N LEU A 134 5.79 15.84 1.50
CA LEU A 134 5.18 17.17 1.58
C LEU A 134 6.22 18.26 1.31
N ALA A 135 7.51 17.99 1.54
CA ALA A 135 8.61 18.81 1.03
C ALA A 135 8.71 18.78 -0.51
N VAL A 136 8.61 17.62 -1.17
CA VAL A 136 8.48 17.49 -2.63
C VAL A 136 7.22 18.18 -3.19
N VAL A 137 6.08 18.11 -2.49
CA VAL A 137 4.87 18.90 -2.82
C VAL A 137 5.17 20.37 -2.79
N LEU A 138 5.83 20.84 -1.74
CA LEU A 138 6.08 22.25 -1.53
C LEU A 138 7.10 22.80 -2.54
N TYR A 139 8.06 21.97 -2.94
CA TYR A 139 9.03 22.27 -3.99
C TYR A 139 8.40 22.43 -5.38
N ALA A 140 7.41 21.60 -5.74
CA ALA A 140 6.84 21.60 -7.09
C ALA A 140 6.17 22.92 -7.56
N PRO A 141 5.16 23.50 -6.88
CA PRO A 141 4.55 24.75 -7.32
C PRO A 141 5.55 25.91 -7.19
N ALA A 142 6.52 25.82 -6.26
CA ALA A 142 7.58 26.79 -6.12
C ALA A 142 8.54 26.83 -7.32
N LEU A 143 8.88 25.65 -7.88
CA LEU A 143 9.62 25.51 -9.14
C LEU A 143 8.80 26.00 -10.35
N ALA A 144 7.48 25.77 -10.32
CA ALA A 144 6.57 26.23 -11.36
C ALA A 144 6.46 27.77 -11.40
N LEU A 145 6.29 28.42 -10.25
CA LEU A 145 6.19 29.88 -10.18
C LEU A 145 7.51 30.54 -10.62
N SER A 146 8.67 29.96 -10.31
CA SER A 146 9.96 30.50 -10.74
C SER A 146 10.22 30.37 -12.25
N SER A 147 9.50 29.50 -12.96
CA SER A 147 9.60 29.41 -14.43
C SER A 147 8.74 30.44 -15.17
N VAL A 148 7.75 31.06 -14.51
CA VAL A 148 6.76 31.96 -15.11
C VAL A 148 6.67 33.36 -14.46
N THR A 149 7.52 33.63 -13.47
CA THR A 149 7.67 34.94 -12.79
C THR A 149 9.15 35.18 -12.48
N PRO A 150 9.57 36.38 -12.02
CA PRO A 150 10.95 36.59 -11.54
C PRO A 150 11.20 36.07 -10.10
N LEU A 151 10.24 35.39 -9.47
CA LEU A 151 10.37 34.93 -8.07
C LEU A 151 11.29 33.72 -7.94
N ASN A 152 12.24 33.79 -6.99
CA ASN A 152 13.14 32.69 -6.66
C ASN A 152 12.37 31.54 -5.96
N VAL A 153 12.67 30.29 -6.34
CA VAL A 153 12.12 29.05 -5.73
C VAL A 153 12.17 29.09 -4.20
N THR A 154 13.24 29.61 -3.59
CA THR A 154 13.41 29.73 -2.14
C THR A 154 12.30 30.58 -1.48
N ILE A 155 12.00 31.74 -2.06
CA ILE A 155 10.92 32.62 -1.59
C ILE A 155 9.57 31.94 -1.81
N SER A 156 9.43 31.26 -2.95
CA SER A 156 8.20 30.59 -3.35
C SER A 156 7.86 29.38 -2.47
N ILE A 157 8.85 28.61 -2.01
CA ILE A 157 8.73 27.57 -0.97
C ILE A 157 8.21 28.19 0.34
N LEU A 158 8.81 29.30 0.78
CA LEU A 158 8.40 29.96 2.04
C LEU A 158 6.96 30.46 1.96
N VAL A 159 6.59 31.20 0.92
CA VAL A 159 5.24 31.76 0.76
C VAL A 159 4.18 30.65 0.69
N THR A 160 4.39 29.64 -0.15
CA THR A 160 3.44 28.52 -0.31
C THR A 160 3.29 27.73 0.99
N GLY A 161 4.40 27.45 1.67
CA GLY A 161 4.44 26.65 2.90
C GLY A 161 3.82 27.38 4.08
N LEU A 162 4.13 28.67 4.25
CA LEU A 162 3.56 29.49 5.32
C LEU A 162 2.06 29.70 5.13
N ILE A 163 1.58 29.97 3.90
CA ILE A 163 0.14 30.07 3.61
C ILE A 163 -0.57 28.75 3.95
N ALA A 164 -0.06 27.62 3.46
CA ALA A 164 -0.61 26.29 3.79
C ALA A 164 -0.63 26.03 5.30
N THR A 165 0.44 26.37 6.01
CA THR A 165 0.54 26.17 7.47
C THR A 165 -0.45 27.04 8.24
N PHE A 166 -0.62 28.30 7.82
CA PHE A 166 -1.45 29.31 8.49
C PHE A 166 -2.95 28.98 8.41
N TYR A 167 -3.52 28.84 7.22
CA TYR A 167 -4.98 28.63 7.11
C TYR A 167 -5.41 27.26 7.66
N THR A 168 -4.52 26.27 7.60
CA THR A 168 -4.74 24.92 8.13
C THR A 168 -4.76 24.89 9.65
N SER A 169 -3.72 25.44 10.30
CA SER A 169 -3.63 25.48 11.76
C SER A 169 -4.74 26.34 12.38
N LEU A 170 -5.24 27.37 11.67
CA LEU A 170 -6.38 28.16 12.12
C LEU A 170 -7.74 27.47 11.89
N GLY A 171 -8.04 27.02 10.67
CA GLY A 171 -9.39 26.58 10.28
C GLY A 171 -9.72 25.12 10.58
N GLY A 172 -8.72 24.24 10.62
CA GLY A 172 -8.90 22.80 10.79
C GLY A 172 -9.64 22.11 9.63
N SER A 173 -9.91 20.82 9.83
CA SER A 173 -10.48 19.88 8.84
C SER A 173 -11.68 20.41 8.01
N ASN A 174 -12.70 21.04 8.61
CA ASN A 174 -13.83 21.61 7.86
C ASN A 174 -13.37 22.67 6.83
N ALA A 175 -12.40 23.52 7.20
CA ALA A 175 -11.87 24.53 6.29
C ALA A 175 -11.09 23.87 5.16
N VAL A 176 -10.18 22.95 5.52
CA VAL A 176 -9.33 22.18 4.59
C VAL A 176 -10.16 21.36 3.59
N VAL A 177 -11.36 20.94 3.97
CA VAL A 177 -12.38 20.44 3.04
C VAL A 177 -12.77 21.51 2.02
N TRP A 178 -13.35 22.63 2.46
CA TRP A 178 -13.87 23.65 1.54
C TRP A 178 -12.79 24.34 0.70
N THR A 179 -11.58 24.58 1.23
CA THR A 179 -10.48 25.13 0.43
C THR A 179 -10.10 24.17 -0.68
N SER A 180 -9.95 22.88 -0.37
CA SER A 180 -9.58 21.86 -1.34
C SER A 180 -10.68 21.63 -2.38
N THR A 181 -11.97 21.79 -2.03
CA THR A 181 -13.09 21.77 -2.99
C THR A 181 -12.89 22.83 -4.08
N LEU A 182 -12.64 24.08 -3.67
CA LEU A 182 -12.51 25.23 -4.56
C LEU A 182 -11.20 25.14 -5.37
N GLN A 183 -10.13 24.68 -4.73
CA GLN A 183 -8.85 24.43 -5.37
C GLN A 183 -8.96 23.36 -6.49
N MET A 184 -9.84 22.35 -6.35
CA MET A 184 -10.06 21.39 -7.45
C MET A 184 -10.65 22.04 -8.70
N VAL A 185 -11.60 22.96 -8.54
CA VAL A 185 -12.22 23.67 -9.67
C VAL A 185 -11.16 24.45 -10.44
N LEU A 186 -10.22 25.09 -9.75
CA LEU A 186 -9.08 25.80 -10.35
C LEU A 186 -8.10 24.85 -11.06
N ILE A 187 -7.82 23.67 -10.49
CA ILE A 187 -6.97 22.65 -11.14
C ILE A 187 -7.58 22.20 -12.47
N ILE A 188 -8.87 21.84 -12.49
CA ILE A 188 -9.54 21.39 -13.72
C ILE A 188 -9.64 22.55 -14.72
N ALA A 189 -10.09 23.73 -14.30
CA ALA A 189 -10.26 24.87 -15.19
C ALA A 189 -8.94 25.33 -15.83
N GLY A 190 -7.86 25.46 -15.04
CA GLY A 190 -6.56 25.89 -15.55
C GLY A 190 -5.90 24.87 -16.48
N THR A 191 -6.03 23.58 -16.19
CA THR A 191 -5.41 22.52 -17.02
C THR A 191 -6.21 22.23 -18.29
N LEU A 192 -7.55 22.27 -18.22
CA LEU A 192 -8.42 22.15 -19.40
C LEU A 192 -8.29 23.35 -20.34
N ALA A 193 -8.19 24.57 -19.82
CA ALA A 193 -8.02 25.77 -20.65
C ALA A 193 -6.69 25.75 -21.41
N VAL A 194 -5.58 25.39 -20.74
CA VAL A 194 -4.27 25.19 -21.39
C VAL A 194 -4.33 24.11 -22.48
N LEU A 195 -5.08 23.02 -22.25
CA LEU A 195 -5.25 21.96 -23.26
C LEU A 195 -6.03 22.45 -24.49
N ILE A 196 -7.14 23.16 -24.29
CA ILE A 196 -7.96 23.70 -25.40
C ILE A 196 -7.13 24.67 -26.23
N SER A 197 -6.41 25.60 -25.60
CA SER A 197 -5.53 26.54 -26.29
C SER A 197 -4.41 25.82 -27.06
N GLY A 198 -3.80 24.78 -26.48
CA GLY A 198 -2.76 23.99 -27.16
C GLY A 198 -3.27 23.15 -28.33
N PHE A 199 -4.52 22.67 -28.28
CA PHE A 199 -5.16 22.06 -29.44
C PHE A 199 -5.49 23.08 -30.54
N MET A 200 -5.86 24.32 -30.18
CA MET A 200 -6.05 25.40 -31.17
C MET A 200 -4.72 25.79 -31.84
N GLU A 201 -3.66 25.99 -31.06
CA GLU A 201 -2.31 26.31 -31.54
C GLU A 201 -1.78 25.22 -32.50
N ALA A 202 -1.98 23.95 -32.15
CA ALA A 202 -1.48 22.82 -32.93
C ALA A 202 -2.27 22.49 -34.21
N GLY A 203 -3.32 23.24 -34.55
CA GLY A 203 -4.18 22.95 -35.70
C GLY A 203 -5.17 21.79 -35.49
N GLY A 204 -5.50 21.48 -34.23
CA GLY A 204 -6.49 20.48 -33.84
C GLY A 204 -5.92 19.16 -33.34
N MET A 205 -6.71 18.43 -32.55
CA MET A 205 -6.31 17.18 -31.88
C MET A 205 -5.77 16.11 -32.86
N GLY A 206 -6.27 16.05 -34.10
CA GLY A 206 -5.80 15.10 -35.12
C GLY A 206 -4.33 15.31 -35.53
N VAL A 207 -3.85 16.56 -35.55
CA VAL A 207 -2.43 16.89 -35.84
C VAL A 207 -1.55 16.49 -34.67
N VAL A 208 -1.99 16.79 -33.43
CA VAL A 208 -1.30 16.39 -32.20
C VAL A 208 -1.21 14.87 -32.08
N TRP A 209 -2.31 14.15 -32.35
CA TRP A 209 -2.36 12.69 -32.29
C TRP A 209 -1.47 12.04 -33.36
N SER A 210 -1.54 12.49 -34.62
CA SER A 210 -0.75 11.91 -35.71
C SER A 210 0.75 12.14 -35.56
N LYS A 211 1.19 13.35 -35.16
CA LYS A 211 2.59 13.60 -34.75
C LYS A 211 2.98 12.77 -33.52
N GLY A 212 2.07 12.62 -32.56
CA GLY A 212 2.27 11.79 -31.39
C GLY A 212 2.53 10.32 -31.73
N VAL A 213 1.77 9.75 -32.67
CA VAL A 213 2.00 8.39 -33.21
C VAL A 213 3.35 8.32 -33.92
N ALA A 214 3.63 9.25 -34.84
CA ALA A 214 4.89 9.29 -35.60
C ALA A 214 6.14 9.40 -34.71
N GLY A 215 6.03 10.09 -33.57
CA GLY A 215 7.10 10.23 -32.58
C GLY A 215 7.20 9.11 -31.54
N LEU A 216 6.41 8.04 -31.65
CA LEU A 216 6.26 6.97 -30.64
C LEU A 216 5.79 7.46 -29.25
N ARG A 217 5.15 8.65 -29.19
CA ARG A 217 4.52 9.16 -27.95
C ARG A 217 3.09 8.63 -27.81
N VAL A 218 2.34 8.47 -28.90
CA VAL A 218 1.09 7.68 -28.94
C VAL A 218 1.43 6.27 -29.41
N TYR A 219 2.36 5.63 -28.69
CA TYR A 219 2.72 4.24 -28.91
C TYR A 219 2.10 3.42 -27.80
N PHE A 220 1.23 2.48 -28.16
CA PHE A 220 0.50 1.63 -27.22
C PHE A 220 0.74 0.13 -27.54
N SER A 221 1.88 -0.25 -28.17
CA SER A 221 2.12 -1.63 -28.70
C SER A 221 3.51 -2.36 -28.59
N ASP A 222 4.58 -1.86 -27.97
CA ASP A 222 5.82 -2.57 -27.49
C ASP A 222 5.61 -3.62 -26.34
N ILE A 223 4.60 -4.47 -26.45
CA ILE A 223 4.09 -5.26 -25.34
C ILE A 223 4.90 -6.56 -25.04
N ARG A 224 6.11 -6.53 -24.40
CA ARG A 224 7.01 -7.70 -24.08
C ARG A 224 7.33 -7.89 -22.54
N PRO A 225 8.10 -8.90 -22.02
CA PRO A 225 8.22 -9.26 -20.56
C PRO A 225 9.04 -8.48 -19.47
N ASP A 226 9.85 -7.45 -19.73
CA ASP A 226 11.00 -7.11 -18.87
C ASP A 226 10.74 -6.09 -17.73
N PRO A 227 10.99 -6.46 -16.45
CA PRO A 227 11.06 -5.51 -15.33
C PRO A 227 11.89 -4.22 -15.50
N ARG A 228 12.93 -4.24 -16.32
CA ARG A 228 13.94 -3.16 -16.36
C ARG A 228 13.52 -1.96 -17.18
N VAL A 229 12.57 -2.13 -18.08
CA VAL A 229 12.16 -1.00 -18.91
C VAL A 229 11.45 0.01 -18.01
N ARG A 230 11.99 1.24 -17.95
CA ARG A 230 11.45 2.32 -17.09
C ARG A 230 9.94 2.40 -17.24
N HIS A 231 9.54 2.48 -18.50
CA HIS A 231 8.20 2.70 -18.97
C HIS A 231 7.79 1.44 -19.80
N SER A 232 6.73 0.65 -19.50
CA SER A 232 6.66 -0.81 -19.76
C SER A 232 5.32 -1.62 -19.54
N VAL A 233 4.16 -1.35 -20.20
CA VAL A 233 2.75 -1.74 -19.78
C VAL A 233 2.40 -2.77 -18.62
N TRP A 234 3.01 -3.95 -18.40
CA TRP A 234 2.76 -4.85 -17.23
C TRP A 234 3.67 -4.34 -16.11
N SER A 235 3.51 -3.04 -15.95
CA SER A 235 4.11 -2.09 -15.07
C SER A 235 3.10 -0.89 -15.05
N VAL A 236 3.14 0.31 -14.40
CA VAL A 236 2.13 1.48 -14.23
C VAL A 236 0.62 1.46 -14.70
N ALA A 237 0.05 0.36 -15.18
CA ALA A 237 -1.20 -0.20 -14.70
C ALA A 237 -0.97 -1.58 -14.01
N ILE A 238 0.27 -2.09 -13.90
CA ILE A 238 0.77 -3.38 -13.31
C ILE A 238 2.10 -3.36 -12.51
N GLY A 239 2.71 -2.30 -12.04
CA GLY A 239 2.45 -0.90 -12.08
C GLY A 239 1.99 -0.24 -10.84
N GLY A 240 1.24 0.85 -10.96
CA GLY A 240 0.11 1.11 -11.85
C GLY A 240 -1.31 1.08 -11.28
N THR A 241 -2.13 0.10 -11.55
CA THR A 241 -3.30 -0.16 -10.74
C THR A 241 -3.09 -0.38 -9.26
N PHE A 242 -2.52 -1.49 -8.77
CA PHE A 242 -1.74 -1.37 -7.56
C PHE A 242 -0.79 -0.21 -7.54
N THR A 243 -0.41 0.45 -8.63
CA THR A 243 0.13 1.84 -8.56
C THR A 243 -0.81 2.78 -7.79
N LEU A 244 -1.85 3.80 -8.07
CA LEU A 244 -2.52 5.27 -7.45
C LEU A 244 -3.70 5.47 -6.21
N LEU A 245 -4.29 4.83 -5.07
CA LEU A 245 -4.25 3.87 -3.78
C LEU A 245 -3.70 4.45 -2.52
N THR A 246 -2.45 4.15 -2.07
CA THR A 246 -1.91 4.40 -0.71
C THR A 246 -2.62 5.69 -0.27
N LEU A 247 -2.63 6.70 -1.15
CA LEU A 247 -3.48 7.88 -1.46
C LEU A 247 -4.91 8.14 -1.00
N PHE A 248 -5.95 7.67 -1.70
CA PHE A 248 -7.31 8.03 -1.29
C PHE A 248 -7.56 7.46 0.10
N THR A 249 -7.07 6.26 0.42
CA THR A 249 -7.95 5.31 1.09
C THR A 249 -7.92 5.40 2.60
N VAL A 250 -7.37 4.43 3.31
CA VAL A 250 -7.07 4.51 4.71
C VAL A 250 -6.03 5.63 4.94
N ASN A 251 -5.49 6.17 3.87
CA ASN A 251 -5.44 7.56 3.45
C ASN A 251 -5.66 8.81 4.34
N GLN A 252 -5.41 8.98 5.66
CA GLN A 252 -6.02 10.08 6.46
C GLN A 252 -6.03 11.56 6.00
N MET A 253 -5.24 12.00 5.00
CA MET A 253 -5.43 13.27 4.28
C MET A 253 -6.80 13.29 3.56
N GLY A 254 -7.26 12.10 3.20
CA GLY A 254 -8.52 11.70 2.61
C GLY A 254 -9.42 10.97 3.59
N VAL A 255 -8.90 10.31 4.63
CA VAL A 255 -9.79 9.68 5.63
C VAL A 255 -10.42 10.62 6.57
N GLN A 256 -9.73 11.67 7.00
CA GLN A 256 -10.39 12.75 7.71
C GLN A 256 -11.60 13.27 6.89
N ARG A 257 -11.58 13.10 5.55
CA ARG A 257 -12.66 13.42 4.61
C ARG A 257 -13.77 12.34 4.57
N TYR A 258 -13.48 11.02 4.49
CA TYR A 258 -14.55 10.00 4.69
C TYR A 258 -15.15 10.05 6.09
N PHE A 259 -14.35 10.42 7.07
CA PHE A 259 -14.73 10.62 8.46
C PHE A 259 -15.63 11.82 8.68
N SER A 260 -15.54 12.83 7.81
CA SER A 260 -16.47 13.96 7.75
C SER A 260 -17.89 13.53 7.40
N MET A 261 -18.12 12.31 6.90
CA MET A 261 -19.44 11.92 6.41
C MET A 261 -20.45 11.58 7.52
N PRO A 262 -21.76 11.52 7.22
CA PRO A 262 -22.81 11.27 8.22
C PRO A 262 -23.39 9.85 8.25
N THR A 263 -23.31 9.09 7.16
CA THR A 263 -23.68 7.68 7.14
C THR A 263 -22.75 6.88 6.26
N LEU A 264 -22.64 5.58 6.57
CA LEU A 264 -22.29 4.50 5.66
C LEU A 264 -22.68 4.78 4.20
N LYS A 265 -23.97 5.05 3.95
CA LYS A 265 -24.55 5.29 2.62
C LYS A 265 -24.20 6.66 2.03
N SER A 266 -23.97 7.69 2.84
CA SER A 266 -23.63 9.04 2.36
C SER A 266 -22.14 9.22 2.15
N ALA A 267 -21.34 8.48 2.91
CA ALA A 267 -19.96 8.23 2.64
C ALA A 267 -19.85 7.31 1.43
N GLN A 268 -20.78 6.35 1.23
CA GLN A 268 -21.10 5.76 -0.08
C GLN A 268 -21.15 6.92 -1.04
N THR A 269 -22.15 7.76 -0.89
CA THR A 269 -22.38 8.91 -1.73
C THR A 269 -21.32 10.03 -1.66
N MET A 270 -20.21 9.94 -0.91
CA MET A 270 -19.11 10.91 -1.01
C MET A 270 -18.21 10.56 -2.19
N VAL A 271 -18.41 9.37 -2.74
CA VAL A 271 -17.52 8.74 -3.69
C VAL A 271 -18.25 7.54 -4.49
N LEU A 272 -18.77 7.18 -5.78
CA LEU A 272 -19.72 7.55 -7.03
C LEU A 272 -19.57 8.64 -8.23
N LEU A 273 -20.19 9.84 -8.16
CA LEU A 273 -20.20 10.97 -9.10
C LEU A 273 -18.84 11.55 -9.58
N ASN A 274 -17.87 11.78 -8.70
CA ASN A 274 -16.63 12.56 -8.93
C ASN A 274 -15.42 11.75 -9.45
N ILE A 275 -15.61 10.49 -9.83
CA ILE A 275 -14.58 9.67 -10.48
C ILE A 275 -14.25 10.04 -11.92
N PRO A 276 -15.18 10.62 -12.70
CA PRO A 276 -14.88 11.14 -14.02
C PRO A 276 -13.78 12.18 -13.90
N LEU A 277 -13.81 13.02 -12.85
CA LEU A 277 -12.81 14.07 -12.60
C LEU A 277 -11.37 13.57 -12.67
N ASN A 278 -11.16 12.34 -12.24
CA ASN A 278 -9.86 11.74 -12.06
C ASN A 278 -9.33 11.16 -13.38
N TYR A 279 -10.23 10.62 -14.18
CA TYR A 279 -10.00 10.41 -15.60
C TYR A 279 -9.74 11.71 -16.34
N ILE A 280 -10.69 12.64 -16.29
CA ILE A 280 -10.68 13.95 -16.92
C ILE A 280 -9.31 14.61 -16.68
N CYS A 281 -8.83 14.65 -15.43
CA CYS A 281 -7.50 15.19 -15.13
C CYS A 281 -6.36 14.48 -15.88
N THR A 282 -6.36 13.14 -15.98
CA THR A 282 -5.25 12.40 -16.63
C THR A 282 -5.39 12.25 -18.14
N THR A 283 -6.61 12.20 -18.68
CA THR A 283 -6.88 12.47 -20.10
C THR A 283 -6.28 13.84 -20.45
N ILE A 284 -6.56 14.87 -19.63
CA ILE A 284 -5.99 16.21 -19.80
C ILE A 284 -4.45 16.17 -19.75
N PHE A 285 -3.82 15.57 -18.73
CA PHE A 285 -2.35 15.53 -18.66
C PHE A 285 -1.67 14.77 -19.80
N PHE A 286 -2.28 13.69 -20.29
CA PHE A 286 -1.73 12.98 -21.45
C PHE A 286 -1.83 13.82 -22.72
N LEU A 287 -2.98 14.42 -22.99
CA LEU A 287 -3.16 15.26 -24.17
C LEU A 287 -2.27 16.51 -24.10
N LEU A 288 -2.07 17.09 -22.90
CA LEU A 288 -1.06 18.14 -22.66
C LEU A 288 0.36 17.65 -22.98
N GLY A 289 0.74 16.44 -22.58
CA GLY A 289 2.03 15.86 -22.91
C GLY A 289 2.24 15.63 -24.42
N LEU A 290 1.17 15.30 -25.16
CA LEU A 290 1.21 15.26 -26.62
C LEU A 290 1.32 16.65 -27.26
N VAL A 291 0.62 17.66 -26.72
CA VAL A 291 0.75 19.07 -27.16
C VAL A 291 2.20 19.54 -27.01
N LEU A 292 2.83 19.29 -25.86
CA LEU A 292 4.26 19.57 -25.64
C LEU A 292 5.13 18.89 -26.70
N TYR A 293 4.84 17.62 -27.05
CA TYR A 293 5.62 16.89 -28.05
C TYR A 293 5.39 17.41 -29.48
N ASN A 294 4.15 17.79 -29.84
CA ASN A 294 3.83 18.44 -31.11
C ASN A 294 4.64 19.73 -31.34
N THR A 295 4.88 20.48 -30.27
CA THR A 295 5.49 21.82 -30.28
C THR A 295 7.02 21.77 -30.15
N TYR A 296 7.57 20.91 -29.28
CA TYR A 296 9.01 20.88 -28.98
C TYR A 296 9.76 19.60 -29.43
N GLY A 297 9.08 18.55 -29.92
CA GLY A 297 9.74 17.27 -30.23
C GLY A 297 10.85 17.31 -31.29
N GLN A 298 10.91 18.37 -32.10
CA GLN A 298 11.96 18.66 -33.10
C GLN A 298 12.89 19.81 -32.69
N CYS A 299 12.65 20.45 -31.55
CA CYS A 299 13.48 21.53 -31.00
C CYS A 299 13.38 21.55 -29.47
N ASP A 300 14.07 20.62 -28.81
CA ASP A 300 13.91 20.41 -27.37
C ASP A 300 14.49 21.57 -26.51
N PRO A 301 13.70 22.19 -25.61
CA PRO A 301 14.17 23.31 -24.78
C PRO A 301 15.09 22.87 -23.63
N THR A 302 15.05 21.61 -23.20
CA THR A 302 15.92 21.09 -22.11
C THR A 302 17.33 20.82 -22.64
N MET A 303 17.47 20.24 -23.83
CA MET A 303 18.74 20.09 -24.55
C MET A 303 19.36 21.44 -24.92
N ARG A 304 18.53 22.46 -25.17
CA ARG A 304 18.99 23.86 -25.35
C ARG A 304 19.33 24.58 -24.04
N GLY A 305 19.12 23.97 -22.88
CA GLY A 305 19.38 24.57 -21.57
C GLY A 305 18.42 25.68 -21.15
N LEU A 306 17.26 25.82 -21.82
CA LEU A 306 16.23 26.82 -21.49
C LEU A 306 15.41 26.42 -20.25
N THR A 307 15.33 25.12 -19.98
CA THR A 307 14.72 24.53 -18.77
C THR A 307 15.76 23.72 -17.98
N SER A 308 15.86 23.96 -16.67
CA SER A 308 16.89 23.34 -15.80
C SER A 308 16.49 21.98 -15.22
N LYS A 309 15.20 21.65 -15.19
CA LYS A 309 14.68 20.31 -14.86
C LYS A 309 13.53 19.93 -15.80
N PRO A 310 13.37 18.65 -16.19
CA PRO A 310 12.29 18.20 -17.09
C PRO A 310 10.88 18.62 -16.65
N ASP A 311 10.62 18.69 -15.34
CA ASP A 311 9.30 19.04 -14.80
C ASP A 311 8.92 20.53 -15.02
N GLN A 312 9.84 21.38 -15.50
CA GLN A 312 9.55 22.78 -15.85
C GLN A 312 8.91 22.97 -17.24
N LEU A 313 8.87 21.92 -18.06
CA LEU A 313 8.48 21.99 -19.48
C LEU A 313 7.03 22.51 -19.68
N LEU A 314 6.08 22.11 -18.83
CA LEU A 314 4.69 22.55 -18.94
C LEU A 314 4.48 24.02 -18.52
N PRO A 315 4.98 24.50 -17.35
CA PRO A 315 4.98 25.94 -17.05
C PRO A 315 5.68 26.79 -18.11
N PHE A 316 6.80 26.30 -18.65
CA PHE A 316 7.53 26.98 -19.73
C PHE A 316 6.66 27.12 -21.00
N TYR A 317 5.98 26.06 -21.44
CA TYR A 317 5.06 26.10 -22.58
C TYR A 317 3.94 27.14 -22.43
N VAL A 318 3.34 27.24 -21.24
CA VAL A 318 2.27 28.22 -20.97
C VAL A 318 2.78 29.65 -21.12
N ALA A 319 3.99 29.96 -20.63
CA ALA A 319 4.60 31.29 -20.76
C ALA A 319 5.18 31.60 -22.15
N ASP A 320 5.73 30.59 -22.85
CA ASP A 320 6.30 30.73 -24.19
C ASP A 320 5.19 30.89 -25.24
N LYS A 321 4.22 29.97 -25.28
CA LYS A 321 3.26 29.85 -26.40
C LYS A 321 1.85 30.33 -26.10
N LEU A 322 1.35 30.17 -24.87
CA LEU A 322 -0.04 30.48 -24.54
C LEU A 322 -0.26 31.87 -23.90
N HIS A 323 0.80 32.68 -23.80
CA HIS A 323 0.78 34.03 -23.23
C HIS A 323 -0.19 35.01 -23.93
N TYR A 324 -0.69 34.70 -25.13
CA TYR A 324 -1.66 35.53 -25.84
C TYR A 324 -3.06 35.48 -25.21
N ALA A 325 -3.34 34.46 -24.38
CA ALA A 325 -4.60 34.29 -23.68
C ALA A 325 -4.52 34.95 -22.29
N ILE A 326 -4.88 36.24 -22.22
CA ILE A 326 -4.86 37.07 -21.00
C ILE A 326 -5.55 36.36 -19.84
N GLY A 327 -4.83 36.15 -18.72
CA GLY A 327 -5.34 35.49 -17.52
C GLY A 327 -5.21 33.96 -17.51
N LEU A 328 -4.83 33.31 -18.61
CA LEU A 328 -4.67 31.85 -18.69
C LEU A 328 -3.49 31.36 -17.86
N SER A 329 -2.36 32.07 -17.90
CA SER A 329 -1.16 31.75 -17.12
C SER A 329 -1.44 31.81 -15.62
N GLY A 330 -2.14 32.86 -15.17
CA GLY A 330 -2.57 33.03 -13.79
C GLY A 330 -3.58 31.97 -13.36
N LEU A 331 -4.54 31.60 -14.22
CA LEU A 331 -5.50 30.52 -13.93
C LEU A 331 -4.81 29.15 -13.82
N PHE A 332 -3.92 28.82 -14.75
CA PHE A 332 -3.14 27.58 -14.73
C PHE A 332 -2.27 27.46 -13.47
N VAL A 333 -1.56 28.53 -13.09
CA VAL A 333 -0.71 28.55 -11.90
C VAL A 333 -1.53 28.65 -10.61
N SER A 334 -2.72 29.25 -10.63
CA SER A 334 -3.71 29.12 -9.55
C SER A 334 -4.14 27.66 -9.36
N GLY A 335 -4.29 26.91 -10.46
CA GLY A 335 -4.47 25.46 -10.42
C GLY A 335 -3.29 24.75 -9.77
N LEU A 336 -2.05 25.02 -10.20
CA LEU A 336 -0.84 24.44 -9.59
C LEU A 336 -0.68 24.77 -8.10
N TYR A 337 -1.04 25.98 -7.68
CA TYR A 337 -1.02 26.36 -6.27
C TYR A 337 -2.18 25.74 -5.50
N GLY A 338 -3.37 25.66 -6.08
CA GLY A 338 -4.49 24.91 -5.51
C GLY A 338 -4.13 23.44 -5.27
N ALA A 339 -3.46 22.81 -6.24
CA ALA A 339 -2.92 21.46 -6.17
C ALA A 339 -1.88 21.30 -5.04
N GLY A 340 -0.89 22.18 -4.95
CA GLY A 340 0.09 22.17 -3.86
C GLY A 340 -0.55 22.42 -2.48
N LEU A 341 -1.37 23.46 -2.35
CA LEU A 341 -1.93 23.92 -1.07
C LEU A 341 -2.98 22.97 -0.48
N SER A 342 -3.87 22.38 -1.29
CA SER A 342 -4.83 21.36 -0.83
C SER A 342 -4.10 20.11 -0.32
N THR A 343 -3.02 19.72 -1.01
CA THR A 343 -2.11 18.65 -0.58
C THR A 343 -1.43 18.96 0.75
N LEU A 344 -0.81 20.13 0.87
CA LEU A 344 -0.10 20.53 2.10
C LEU A 344 -1.04 20.69 3.29
N SER A 345 -2.18 21.37 3.12
CA SER A 345 -3.13 21.65 4.20
C SER A 345 -3.76 20.39 4.78
N SER A 346 -4.13 19.45 3.91
CA SER A 346 -4.56 18.12 4.35
C SER A 346 -3.41 17.37 5.01
N GLY A 347 -2.19 17.47 4.47
CA GLY A 347 -1.00 16.80 5.01
C GLY A 347 -0.67 17.24 6.42
N PHE A 348 -0.70 18.55 6.69
CA PHE A 348 -0.44 19.09 8.02
C PHE A 348 -1.60 18.78 8.97
N THR A 349 -2.87 18.82 8.52
CA THR A 349 -4.00 18.38 9.35
C THR A 349 -3.88 16.91 9.73
N ALA A 350 -3.58 16.06 8.75
CA ALA A 350 -3.36 14.64 8.97
C ALA A 350 -2.25 14.40 9.98
N LEU A 351 -1.05 14.94 9.78
CA LEU A 351 0.08 14.82 10.71
C LEU A 351 -0.19 15.40 12.11
N ALA A 352 -1.01 16.43 12.22
CA ALA A 352 -1.29 17.09 13.49
C ALA A 352 -2.30 16.35 14.36
N VAL A 353 -3.43 15.94 13.77
CA VAL A 353 -4.43 15.09 14.46
C VAL A 353 -3.77 13.81 14.93
N VAL A 354 -2.80 13.33 14.14
CA VAL A 354 -1.89 12.25 14.47
C VAL A 354 -1.02 12.51 15.67
N PHE A 355 -0.07 13.45 15.61
CA PHE A 355 0.81 13.69 16.76
C PHE A 355 -0.02 13.96 18.02
N LEU A 356 -1.20 14.57 17.89
CA LEU A 356 -2.12 14.83 18.99
C LEU A 356 -2.70 13.55 19.60
N GLU A 357 -3.50 12.82 18.84
CA GLU A 357 -4.26 11.65 19.31
C GLU A 357 -3.30 10.49 19.65
N ASP A 358 -2.10 10.51 19.05
CA ASP A 358 -1.24 9.36 18.92
C ASP A 358 0.06 9.51 19.75
N VAL A 359 0.73 10.65 19.69
CA VAL A 359 1.91 10.88 20.54
C VAL A 359 1.54 11.61 21.84
N VAL A 360 0.86 12.76 21.73
CA VAL A 360 0.81 13.77 22.80
C VAL A 360 -0.29 13.54 23.83
N LYS A 361 -1.59 13.43 23.47
CA LYS A 361 -2.63 13.05 24.46
C LYS A 361 -2.25 11.74 25.16
N PRO A 362 -1.64 10.78 24.46
CA PRO A 362 -1.14 9.57 25.10
C PRO A 362 -0.03 9.77 26.12
N LEU A 363 1.11 10.35 25.74
CA LEU A 363 2.21 10.63 26.69
C LEU A 363 1.72 11.49 27.88
N TYR A 364 0.84 12.46 27.63
CA TYR A 364 0.23 13.30 28.65
C TYR A 364 -0.58 12.49 29.68
N ARG A 365 -1.37 11.50 29.21
CA ARG A 365 -2.14 10.58 30.08
C ARG A 365 -1.24 9.70 30.96
N TRP A 366 -0.01 9.42 30.55
CA TRP A 366 0.95 8.64 31.34
C TRP A 366 1.74 9.49 32.32
N TYR A 367 2.15 10.69 31.91
CA TYR A 367 2.87 11.62 32.77
C TYR A 367 2.00 12.22 33.88
N THR A 368 0.82 12.76 33.53
CA THR A 368 -0.06 13.48 34.50
C THR A 368 -1.18 12.63 35.08
N LYS A 369 -1.45 11.44 34.52
CA LYS A 369 -2.63 10.59 34.81
C LYS A 369 -4.00 11.24 34.53
N GLY A 370 -4.04 12.47 34.02
CA GLY A 370 -5.26 13.16 33.57
C GLY A 370 -5.59 12.88 32.10
N ASN A 371 -6.83 13.15 31.70
CA ASN A 371 -7.17 13.31 30.28
C ASN A 371 -6.87 14.74 29.85
N LEU A 372 -6.22 14.92 28.70
CA LEU A 372 -6.06 16.24 28.09
C LEU A 372 -7.45 16.81 27.76
N SER A 373 -7.76 18.01 28.28
CA SER A 373 -9.04 18.69 28.07
C SER A 373 -9.40 18.82 26.59
N SER A 374 -10.69 18.93 26.26
CA SER A 374 -11.16 19.11 24.88
C SER A 374 -10.62 20.39 24.24
N GLN A 375 -10.51 21.47 25.00
CA GLN A 375 -9.91 22.74 24.54
C GLN A 375 -8.39 22.64 24.43
N ALA A 376 -7.72 22.04 25.44
CA ALA A 376 -6.28 21.79 25.37
C ALA A 376 -5.90 20.89 24.18
N SER A 377 -6.70 19.87 23.90
CA SER A 377 -6.57 18.99 22.72
C SER A 377 -6.67 19.77 21.40
N SER A 378 -7.57 20.76 21.32
CA SER A 378 -7.69 21.62 20.14
C SER A 378 -6.45 22.50 19.97
N VAL A 379 -6.01 23.18 21.03
CA VAL A 379 -4.80 24.04 21.01
C VAL A 379 -3.55 23.26 20.63
N VAL A 380 -3.33 22.10 21.26
CA VAL A 380 -2.19 21.22 20.95
C VAL A 380 -2.24 20.74 19.50
N SER A 381 -3.42 20.43 18.94
CA SER A 381 -3.51 20.06 17.52
C SER A 381 -3.16 21.19 16.57
N LYS A 382 -3.56 22.43 16.88
CA LYS A 382 -3.22 23.60 16.05
C LYS A 382 -1.72 23.88 16.08
N PHE A 383 -1.11 23.75 17.26
CA PHE A 383 0.34 23.83 17.43
C PHE A 383 1.08 22.73 16.65
N LEU A 384 0.60 21.49 16.69
CA LEU A 384 1.18 20.38 15.94
C LEU A 384 1.03 20.55 14.42
N ALA A 385 -0.07 21.12 13.93
CA ALA A 385 -0.22 21.47 12.51
C ALA A 385 0.80 22.53 12.07
N CYS A 386 1.04 23.54 12.93
CA CYS A 386 2.06 24.54 12.71
C CYS A 386 3.47 23.91 12.67
N LEU A 387 3.81 23.09 13.67
CA LEU A 387 5.10 22.40 13.77
C LEU A 387 5.35 21.45 12.59
N CYS A 388 4.32 20.73 12.13
CA CYS A 388 4.44 19.85 10.97
C CYS A 388 4.67 20.64 9.66
N GLY A 389 4.00 21.79 9.50
CA GLY A 389 4.23 22.68 8.37
C GLY A 389 5.66 23.25 8.34
N LEU A 390 6.16 23.71 9.49
CA LEU A 390 7.54 24.21 9.62
C LEU A 390 8.60 23.14 9.35
N LEU A 391 8.40 21.90 9.82
CA LEU A 391 9.28 20.76 9.51
C LEU A 391 9.29 20.43 8.01
N VAL A 392 8.14 20.49 7.35
CA VAL A 392 8.02 20.29 5.89
C VAL A 392 8.70 21.41 5.10
N ILE A 393 8.60 22.66 5.53
CA ILE A 393 9.32 23.79 4.93
C ILE A 393 10.83 23.56 5.02
N GLY A 394 11.35 23.14 6.17
CA GLY A 394 12.77 22.82 6.35
C GLY A 394 13.26 21.72 5.40
N LEU A 395 12.48 20.65 5.22
CA LEU A 395 12.82 19.55 4.32
C LEU A 395 12.65 19.89 2.83
N ALA A 396 11.80 20.87 2.47
CA ALA A 396 11.60 21.31 1.08
C ALA A 396 12.87 21.92 0.47
N PHE A 397 13.73 22.54 1.29
CA PHE A 397 15.03 23.03 0.82
C PHE A 397 16.00 21.90 0.46
N ALA A 398 15.95 20.76 1.16
CA ALA A 398 16.81 19.61 0.86
C ALA A 398 16.43 18.90 -0.45
N VAL A 399 15.15 18.93 -0.84
CA VAL A 399 14.65 18.35 -2.10
C VAL A 399 15.30 18.98 -3.34
N GLY A 400 15.70 20.25 -3.27
CA GLY A 400 16.28 20.97 -4.41
C GLY A 400 17.53 20.30 -5.02
N ALA A 401 18.33 19.64 -4.17
CA ALA A 401 19.58 18.97 -4.55
C ALA A 401 19.39 17.63 -5.30
N VAL A 402 18.17 17.11 -5.41
CA VAL A 402 17.91 15.83 -6.10
C VAL A 402 17.84 16.03 -7.61
N GLN A 403 18.57 15.19 -8.34
CA GLN A 403 18.76 15.23 -9.81
C GLN A 403 17.63 14.57 -10.62
N PHE A 404 16.89 13.62 -10.04
CA PHE A 404 15.80 12.91 -10.72
C PHE A 404 14.52 13.79 -10.82
N SER A 405 13.67 13.54 -11.82
CA SER A 405 12.40 14.27 -12.04
C SER A 405 11.56 14.34 -10.77
N VAL A 406 10.91 15.47 -10.51
CA VAL A 406 10.10 15.69 -9.30
C VAL A 406 8.97 14.68 -9.21
N ILE A 407 8.31 14.31 -10.31
CA ILE A 407 7.28 13.26 -10.29
C ILE A 407 7.87 11.86 -10.18
N GLN A 408 9.05 11.60 -10.76
CA GLN A 408 9.78 10.37 -10.47
C GLN A 408 10.16 10.30 -8.99
N VAL A 409 10.79 11.32 -8.39
CA VAL A 409 11.22 11.34 -6.99
C VAL A 409 10.04 11.33 -6.05
N SER A 410 8.93 11.96 -6.44
CA SER A 410 7.64 11.68 -5.87
C SER A 410 7.39 10.19 -5.99
N LEU A 411 6.99 9.62 -7.14
CA LEU A 411 6.63 8.21 -7.44
C LEU A 411 7.73 7.17 -7.07
N SER A 412 8.89 7.66 -6.65
CA SER A 412 9.98 6.98 -5.97
C SER A 412 9.82 7.10 -4.48
N ILE A 413 9.85 8.25 -3.77
CA ILE A 413 9.61 8.28 -2.29
C ILE A 413 8.28 7.61 -2.01
N PHE A 414 7.35 7.87 -2.89
CA PHE A 414 6.11 7.21 -3.08
C PHE A 414 6.30 5.71 -3.18
N GLY A 415 7.00 5.23 -4.20
CA GLY A 415 7.46 3.86 -4.30
C GLY A 415 8.58 3.57 -3.32
N ILE A 416 8.75 4.33 -2.25
CA ILE A 416 9.58 4.15 -1.06
C ILE A 416 8.62 3.97 0.12
N VAL A 417 7.35 4.35 -0.08
CA VAL A 417 6.30 4.14 0.88
C VAL A 417 4.90 3.47 0.45
N GLY A 418 4.78 2.97 -0.82
CA GLY A 418 3.84 2.13 -1.66
C GLY A 418 3.11 0.72 -1.44
N GLY A 419 3.65 -0.58 -1.52
CA GLY A 419 3.55 -2.02 -0.80
C GLY A 419 4.00 -2.63 0.76
N PRO A 420 4.86 -2.15 1.80
CA PRO A 420 4.93 -1.46 3.27
C PRO A 420 4.16 -0.33 4.21
N ILE A 421 3.09 0.50 3.90
CA ILE A 421 2.04 1.48 4.40
C ILE A 421 0.63 1.19 5.16
N LEU A 422 -0.48 0.65 4.55
CA LEU A 422 -1.75 -0.06 5.06
C LEU A 422 -2.00 -1.57 4.61
N GLY A 423 -1.20 -2.59 4.88
CA GLY A 423 -1.15 -3.79 4.01
C GLY A 423 -0.83 -5.13 4.66
N THR A 424 -0.10 -5.03 5.77
CA THR A 424 -0.41 -5.61 7.06
C THR A 424 -1.86 -5.39 7.31
N PHE A 425 -2.37 -4.22 6.97
CA PHE A 425 -3.77 -3.97 6.95
C PHE A 425 -4.52 -4.79 5.94
N ILE A 426 -3.97 -5.04 4.73
CA ILE A 426 -4.50 -6.16 3.97
C ILE A 426 -4.40 -7.41 4.76
N MET A 427 -3.33 -7.71 5.49
CA MET A 427 -3.06 -9.10 5.80
C MET A 427 -4.28 -9.95 6.03
N GLY A 428 -5.36 -9.62 6.72
CA GLY A 428 -5.88 -8.51 7.51
C GLY A 428 -7.37 -8.62 7.46
N MET A 429 -7.87 -8.67 6.24
CA MET A 429 -9.22 -8.99 5.87
C MET A 429 -9.44 -9.63 4.46
N PHE A 430 -8.47 -10.38 3.84
CA PHE A 430 -8.75 -11.65 3.09
C PHE A 430 -8.15 -13.13 3.31
N LEU A 431 -7.39 -13.53 4.38
CA LEU A 431 -7.58 -14.78 5.23
C LEU A 431 -8.36 -14.55 6.79
N PRO A 432 -9.69 -14.92 7.55
CA PRO A 432 -10.25 -16.08 8.68
C PRO A 432 -9.68 -17.40 9.62
N PHE A 433 -8.52 -17.97 10.27
CA PHE A 433 -6.98 -18.17 10.59
C PHE A 433 -5.69 -17.34 11.14
N THR A 434 -5.49 -16.02 11.23
CA THR A 434 -4.18 -15.28 11.46
C THR A 434 -3.71 -14.81 12.84
N ASN A 435 -2.47 -14.32 12.97
CA ASN A 435 -1.74 -14.04 14.21
C ASN A 435 -0.71 -12.87 14.24
N THR A 436 -0.52 -12.10 15.35
CA THR A 436 0.06 -10.73 15.37
C THR A 436 1.55 -10.62 15.50
N LYS A 437 2.15 -11.48 16.30
CA LYS A 437 3.53 -11.92 16.14
C LYS A 437 3.68 -12.72 14.81
N GLY A 438 3.07 -12.13 13.78
CA GLY A 438 2.75 -12.59 12.46
C GLY A 438 2.04 -11.54 11.57
N ALA A 439 1.60 -10.42 12.19
CA ALA A 439 1.36 -9.07 11.63
C ALA A 439 2.45 -7.99 11.88
N ILE A 440 2.69 -7.65 13.17
CA ILE A 440 3.80 -6.80 13.70
C ILE A 440 5.08 -7.26 13.05
N ALA A 441 5.14 -8.54 12.94
CA ALA A 441 5.68 -9.25 11.86
C ALA A 441 6.49 -8.48 10.85
N GLY A 442 6.00 -7.53 10.00
CA GLY A 442 6.43 -6.77 8.72
C GLY A 442 7.60 -5.79 8.06
N ILE A 443 8.80 -4.96 8.26
CA ILE A 443 10.09 -4.61 9.15
C ILE A 443 11.49 -4.89 8.46
N LEU A 444 12.69 -4.67 9.06
CA LEU A 444 14.11 -4.57 8.54
C LEU A 444 14.90 -5.79 7.95
N ILE A 445 14.30 -6.92 7.59
CA ILE A 445 14.77 -7.77 6.49
C ILE A 445 14.04 -7.33 5.23
N GLY A 446 12.75 -6.98 5.31
CA GLY A 446 11.95 -6.68 4.13
C GLY A 446 11.59 -5.21 3.92
N LEU A 447 11.52 -4.43 4.98
CA LEU A 447 12.00 -3.05 5.01
C LEU A 447 13.39 -3.01 4.48
N ALA A 448 14.35 -3.77 4.99
CA ALA A 448 15.62 -3.79 4.29
C ALA A 448 15.41 -4.18 2.82
N PHE A 449 14.55 -5.16 2.53
CA PHE A 449 14.07 -5.51 1.19
C PHE A 449 13.10 -4.54 0.53
N THR A 450 13.00 -3.31 1.02
CA THR A 450 12.61 -2.16 0.24
C THR A 450 13.38 -0.89 0.64
N LEU A 451 14.43 -0.94 1.48
CA LEU A 451 15.41 0.12 1.77
C LEU A 451 16.62 0.09 0.83
N TRP A 452 17.02 -1.13 0.50
CA TRP A 452 18.37 -1.47 0.08
C TRP A 452 18.68 -1.24 -1.42
N LEU A 453 17.73 -1.45 -2.32
CA LEU A 453 17.82 -1.49 -3.80
C LEU A 453 16.98 -0.36 -4.45
N GLY A 454 17.22 0.84 -3.96
CA GLY A 454 16.67 2.07 -4.52
C GLY A 454 17.14 3.32 -3.78
N PHE A 455 17.69 3.18 -2.57
CA PHE A 455 18.88 3.92 -2.17
C PHE A 455 20.04 3.25 -2.87
N GLY A 456 20.08 1.91 -2.95
CA GLY A 456 20.96 1.17 -3.87
C GLY A 456 20.81 1.58 -5.34
N ALA A 457 19.60 1.72 -5.90
CA ALA A 457 19.47 2.15 -7.30
C ALA A 457 19.84 3.63 -7.53
N ILE A 458 19.67 4.48 -6.51
CA ILE A 458 20.22 5.84 -6.50
C ILE A 458 21.75 5.79 -6.40
N ALA A 459 22.31 4.91 -5.56
CA ALA A 459 23.75 4.76 -5.30
C ALA A 459 24.52 4.11 -6.47
N VAL A 460 23.86 3.29 -7.27
CA VAL A 460 24.42 2.70 -8.51
C VAL A 460 24.18 3.60 -9.73
N GLY A 461 23.41 4.69 -9.59
CA GLY A 461 23.44 5.81 -10.53
C GLY A 461 22.79 5.56 -11.89
N ILE A 462 21.80 4.67 -11.97
CA ILE A 462 21.19 4.26 -13.24
C ILE A 462 20.36 5.38 -13.87
N THR A 463 20.69 5.69 -15.12
CA THR A 463 20.02 6.72 -15.92
C THR A 463 19.00 6.09 -16.88
N PRO A 464 17.76 6.61 -16.95
CA PRO A 464 16.72 6.03 -17.80
C PRO A 464 16.92 6.41 -19.27
N ASN A 465 16.77 5.44 -20.18
CA ASN A 465 16.71 5.70 -21.62
C ASN A 465 15.49 6.56 -21.96
N MET A 466 15.71 7.70 -22.62
CA MET A 466 14.67 8.59 -23.14
C MET A 466 14.32 8.22 -24.58
N LEU A 467 13.10 8.53 -25.03
CA LEU A 467 12.74 8.47 -26.44
C LEU A 467 13.50 9.55 -27.23
N PRO A 468 13.81 9.33 -28.53
CA PRO A 468 14.53 10.30 -29.33
C PRO A 468 13.80 11.65 -29.36
N LEU A 469 14.60 12.71 -29.23
CA LEU A 469 14.26 14.13 -29.33
C LEU A 469 15.33 14.77 -30.23
N SER A 470 14.96 15.81 -30.97
CA SER A 470 15.86 16.47 -31.90
C SER A 470 15.99 17.97 -31.62
N THR A 471 17.07 18.56 -32.14
CA THR A 471 17.30 20.01 -32.27
C THR A 471 17.34 20.47 -33.73
N ASP A 472 17.16 19.56 -34.69
CA ASP A 472 17.31 19.82 -36.14
C ASP A 472 16.20 20.72 -36.69
N GLY A 473 15.03 20.73 -36.03
CA GLY A 473 13.92 21.65 -36.31
C GLY A 473 14.00 22.97 -35.54
N CYS A 474 15.08 23.24 -34.82
CA CYS A 474 15.32 24.57 -34.26
C CYS A 474 15.80 25.53 -35.36
N GLU A 475 15.26 26.74 -35.41
CA GLU A 475 15.90 27.82 -36.16
C GLU A 475 17.33 28.04 -35.64
N ALA A 476 18.31 27.83 -36.51
CA ALA A 476 19.73 28.07 -36.26
C ALA A 476 20.05 29.58 -36.35
N ASN A 477 19.33 30.38 -35.55
CA ASN A 477 19.49 31.83 -35.47
C ASN A 477 20.82 32.19 -34.78
N GLY A 478 21.86 32.34 -35.59
CA GLY A 478 23.19 32.76 -35.16
C GLY A 478 24.25 31.71 -35.48
N THR A 479 25.13 32.04 -36.43
CA THR A 479 26.29 31.24 -36.82
C THR A 479 27.25 31.00 -35.65
N THR A 480 27.08 29.88 -34.95
CA THR A 480 28.14 29.24 -34.18
C THR A 480 28.23 27.77 -34.55
N THR A 481 29.28 27.42 -35.28
CA THR A 481 29.71 26.02 -35.43
C THR A 481 30.30 25.55 -34.10
N LEU A 482 29.41 25.28 -33.13
CA LEU A 482 29.78 24.47 -31.99
C LEU A 482 30.20 23.11 -32.54
N ASN A 483 31.48 22.78 -32.39
CA ASN A 483 31.98 21.42 -32.57
C ASN A 483 31.41 20.55 -31.45
N VAL A 484 30.13 20.18 -31.57
CA VAL A 484 29.48 19.20 -30.71
C VAL A 484 30.03 17.82 -31.08
N SER A 485 31.26 17.55 -30.64
CA SER A 485 31.75 16.19 -30.49
C SER A 485 30.70 15.39 -29.73
N MET A 486 30.38 14.18 -30.18
CA MET A 486 29.30 13.37 -29.61
C MET A 486 29.31 13.42 -28.07
N PRO A 487 28.17 13.74 -27.42
CA PRO A 487 28.09 13.82 -25.97
C PRO A 487 28.49 12.47 -25.34
N GLU A 488 29.11 12.52 -24.16
CA GLU A 488 29.92 11.41 -23.64
C GLU A 488 29.14 10.10 -23.46
N TRP A 489 27.82 10.17 -23.21
CA TRP A 489 26.93 9.00 -23.15
C TRP A 489 26.91 8.18 -24.45
N GLN A 490 27.19 8.79 -25.60
CA GLN A 490 27.24 8.13 -26.89
C GLN A 490 28.63 7.55 -27.18
N ARG A 491 29.69 8.24 -26.72
CA ARG A 491 31.09 7.76 -26.80
C ARG A 491 31.30 6.48 -25.99
N ASN A 492 30.67 6.38 -24.82
CA ASN A 492 30.79 5.21 -23.94
C ASN A 492 30.23 3.91 -24.53
N ARG A 493 29.32 3.97 -25.53
CA ARG A 493 28.78 2.77 -26.20
C ARG A 493 29.83 1.95 -26.99
N VAL A 494 31.03 2.51 -27.23
CA VAL A 494 32.12 1.84 -27.96
C VAL A 494 33.23 1.32 -27.02
N HIS A 495 33.15 1.59 -25.71
CA HIS A 495 34.13 1.13 -24.70
C HIS A 495 33.51 0.42 -23.48
N SER A 496 32.18 0.38 -23.35
CA SER A 496 31.49 -0.33 -22.27
C SER A 496 31.46 -1.86 -22.38
N THR A 497 32.18 -2.45 -23.35
CA THR A 497 32.50 -3.90 -23.42
C THR A 497 33.37 -4.41 -22.25
N SER A 498 33.60 -3.57 -21.24
CA SER A 498 34.43 -3.80 -20.05
C SER A 498 33.65 -3.73 -18.72
N MET A 499 32.34 -3.41 -18.73
CA MET A 499 31.52 -3.30 -17.52
C MET A 499 30.18 -4.07 -17.57
N GLN A 500 29.90 -4.82 -18.64
CA GLN A 500 28.63 -5.56 -18.79
C GLN A 500 28.48 -6.74 -17.81
N ASP A 501 29.55 -7.15 -17.13
CA ASP A 501 29.60 -8.30 -16.22
C ASP A 501 29.47 -7.96 -14.73
N ASN A 502 29.06 -6.74 -14.35
CA ASN A 502 28.77 -6.39 -12.94
C ASN A 502 27.25 -6.27 -12.69
N PRO A 503 26.53 -7.38 -12.51
CA PRO A 503 25.12 -7.45 -12.83
C PRO A 503 24.21 -7.03 -11.67
N LEU A 504 24.78 -6.73 -10.48
CA LEU A 504 24.01 -6.12 -9.39
C LEU A 504 23.36 -4.81 -9.89
N ALA A 505 24.06 -4.06 -10.76
CA ALA A 505 23.51 -2.94 -11.52
C ALA A 505 22.26 -3.32 -12.32
N ASN A 506 22.30 -4.43 -13.07
CA ASN A 506 21.15 -4.95 -13.81
C ASN A 506 20.02 -5.43 -12.87
N PHE A 507 20.25 -5.55 -11.56
CA PHE A 507 19.14 -5.70 -10.60
C PHE A 507 18.51 -4.34 -10.30
N TYR A 508 19.35 -3.33 -9.99
CA TYR A 508 18.98 -1.92 -9.74
C TYR A 508 18.32 -1.18 -10.94
N GLU A 509 18.27 -1.78 -12.13
CA GLU A 509 17.62 -1.23 -13.34
C GLU A 509 16.09 -1.33 -13.35
N LEU A 510 15.46 -2.11 -12.47
CA LEU A 510 14.00 -2.14 -12.39
C LEU A 510 13.48 -0.72 -12.11
N SER A 511 12.47 -0.29 -12.87
CA SER A 511 11.97 1.08 -12.83
C SER A 511 11.71 1.63 -11.41
N TYR A 512 11.69 2.94 -11.27
CA TYR A 512 11.42 3.61 -9.99
C TYR A 512 10.03 3.32 -9.45
N GLN A 513 9.05 3.26 -10.35
CA GLN A 513 7.79 2.65 -10.00
C GLN A 513 7.75 1.19 -10.44
N TYR A 514 8.83 0.39 -10.26
CA TYR A 514 8.95 -1.08 -10.00
C TYR A 514 8.93 -1.44 -8.51
N TYR A 515 9.15 -0.46 -7.67
CA TYR A 515 9.49 -0.65 -6.27
C TYR A 515 8.39 -1.11 -5.34
N SER A 516 7.23 -0.47 -5.46
CA SER A 516 6.21 -0.71 -4.46
C SER A 516 5.59 -2.06 -4.55
N LEU A 517 5.55 -2.55 -5.76
CA LEU A 517 5.20 -3.90 -6.09
C LEU A 517 6.44 -4.76 -6.09
N ILE A 518 7.34 -4.39 -5.18
CA ILE A 518 8.53 -5.01 -4.67
C ILE A 518 8.67 -4.71 -3.14
N GLY A 519 7.63 -4.11 -2.56
CA GLY A 519 7.29 -4.41 -1.17
C GLY A 519 5.84 -4.86 -0.88
N VAL A 520 4.88 -4.89 -1.83
CA VAL A 520 3.50 -5.42 -1.61
C VAL A 520 3.54 -6.85 -1.15
N LEU A 521 3.88 -7.74 -2.09
CA LEU A 521 3.80 -9.18 -1.95
C LEU A 521 4.76 -9.69 -0.88
N VAL A 522 5.74 -8.87 -0.41
CA VAL A 522 6.92 -9.17 0.46
C VAL A 522 6.52 -9.68 1.82
N THR A 523 5.24 -10.01 2.03
CA THR A 523 4.46 -9.42 3.11
C THR A 523 2.96 -9.38 2.78
N LEU A 524 2.27 -10.49 2.58
CA LEU A 524 1.54 -11.39 3.55
C LEU A 524 2.10 -12.79 3.50
N ILE A 525 3.09 -12.92 2.67
CA ILE A 525 3.70 -14.14 2.27
C ILE A 525 5.00 -14.14 3.10
N ALA A 526 5.62 -12.97 3.39
CA ALA A 526 6.32 -12.81 4.67
C ALA A 526 5.34 -12.61 5.79
N GLY A 527 4.05 -12.67 5.56
CA GLY A 527 3.05 -12.95 6.57
C GLY A 527 2.65 -14.43 6.58
N GLY A 528 3.25 -15.24 5.72
CA GLY A 528 3.14 -16.69 5.70
C GLY A 528 3.95 -17.30 6.82
N ILE A 529 5.25 -17.46 6.59
CA ILE A 529 6.19 -18.20 7.41
C ILE A 529 6.45 -17.90 8.95
N VAL A 530 6.60 -16.75 9.64
CA VAL A 530 6.64 -16.79 11.15
C VAL A 530 5.28 -17.10 11.70
N SER A 531 4.19 -16.84 11.02
CA SER A 531 2.86 -16.85 11.63
C SER A 531 2.39 -18.19 12.26
N ALA A 532 3.13 -19.29 12.14
CA ALA A 532 3.07 -20.43 13.07
C ALA A 532 4.31 -20.72 13.80
N LEU A 533 5.43 -20.31 13.27
CA LEU A 533 6.63 -20.37 14.05
C LEU A 533 6.42 -19.55 15.34
N THR A 534 5.70 -18.44 15.25
CA THR A 534 4.67 -18.00 16.20
C THR A 534 3.28 -17.72 15.55
N GLY A 535 2.32 -18.54 15.97
CA GLY A 535 0.90 -18.94 15.69
C GLY A 535 -0.55 -18.39 15.55
N CYS A 536 -1.26 -19.11 14.63
CA CYS A 536 -2.65 -19.26 14.10
C CYS A 536 -3.78 -18.72 14.92
N GLN A 537 -4.95 -18.64 14.30
CA GLN A 537 -6.20 -18.88 14.98
C GLN A 537 -7.03 -20.06 14.45
N ASN A 538 -7.25 -21.02 15.35
CA ASN A 538 -8.58 -21.47 15.66
C ASN A 538 -9.32 -20.19 15.99
N GLY A 539 -10.06 -19.85 14.97
CA GLY A 539 -11.30 -20.51 15.17
C GLY A 539 -12.28 -19.56 15.71
N ASN A 540 -13.35 -20.15 16.21
CA ASN A 540 -14.62 -19.48 16.22
C ASN A 540 -14.74 -18.34 17.25
N PHE A 541 -13.63 -17.86 17.84
CA PHE A 541 -13.40 -16.79 18.81
C PHE A 541 -13.55 -15.29 18.34
N VAL A 542 -13.00 -14.78 17.23
CA VAL A 542 -13.11 -13.40 16.62
C VAL A 542 -14.51 -12.71 16.30
N LYS A 543 -15.39 -12.32 17.25
CA LYS A 543 -16.78 -11.72 17.12
C LYS A 543 -17.33 -11.07 15.83
N PRO A 544 -18.60 -11.37 15.41
CA PRO A 544 -19.36 -11.01 14.17
C PRO A 544 -19.19 -9.74 13.37
N THR A 545 -18.66 -8.69 13.94
CA THR A 545 -18.87 -7.37 13.37
C THR A 545 -17.62 -6.81 12.71
N LEU A 546 -16.50 -7.55 12.51
CA LEU A 546 -15.32 -7.18 11.67
C LEU A 546 -15.08 -8.13 10.46
N LEU A 547 -16.20 -8.48 9.81
CA LEU A 547 -16.56 -9.75 9.13
C LEU A 547 -17.34 -9.43 7.78
N SER A 548 -18.63 -9.73 7.32
CA SER A 548 -19.36 -9.07 6.09
C SER A 548 -20.84 -9.31 5.43
N PRO A 549 -21.19 -9.34 4.06
CA PRO A 549 -22.30 -9.98 3.18
C PRO A 549 -22.23 -11.24 2.15
N ILE A 550 -21.09 -11.83 1.68
CA ILE A 550 -20.76 -12.93 0.69
C ILE A 550 -19.89 -14.16 1.17
N VAL A 551 -19.08 -14.10 2.25
CA VAL A 551 -18.15 -15.09 2.87
C VAL A 551 -18.42 -15.56 4.36
N ARG A 552 -19.03 -14.80 5.31
CA ARG A 552 -19.86 -15.17 6.54
C ARG A 552 -21.06 -16.07 6.11
N ARG A 553 -20.97 -16.68 4.93
CA ARG A 553 -21.85 -17.62 4.26
C ARG A 553 -21.22 -19.01 4.48
N PHE A 554 -19.89 -19.07 4.48
CA PHE A 554 -19.08 -20.24 4.77
C PHE A 554 -18.60 -20.22 6.24
N SER A 555 -19.53 -20.25 7.20
CA SER A 555 -19.26 -20.79 8.55
C SER A 555 -20.53 -21.19 9.33
N ARG A 556 -20.41 -21.82 10.51
CA ARG A 556 -21.52 -22.45 11.28
C ARG A 556 -21.72 -22.00 12.75
N THR A 557 -22.50 -20.93 12.92
CA THR A 557 -23.52 -20.67 13.98
C THR A 557 -24.58 -19.70 13.45
N LYS A 558 -25.82 -20.17 13.28
CA LYS A 558 -26.94 -19.26 13.49
C LYS A 558 -27.04 -19.02 15.00
N GLU A 559 -27.10 -17.77 15.43
CA GLU A 559 -27.74 -17.41 16.69
C GLU A 559 -28.40 -16.06 16.47
N THR A 560 -29.72 -16.03 16.58
CA THR A 560 -30.55 -14.87 16.28
C THR A 560 -30.65 -14.00 17.52
N TYR A 561 -30.39 -12.70 17.39
CA TYR A 561 -30.73 -11.73 18.43
C TYR A 561 -31.87 -10.84 17.93
N GLU A 562 -33.01 -10.95 18.61
CA GLU A 562 -34.11 -10.01 18.45
C GLU A 562 -33.68 -8.62 18.91
N LEU A 563 -33.99 -7.61 18.10
CA LEU A 563 -33.80 -6.21 18.45
C LEU A 563 -35.17 -5.55 18.56
N LYS A 564 -35.54 -5.14 19.77
CA LYS A 564 -36.70 -4.27 19.98
C LYS A 564 -36.46 -2.96 19.23
N LEU A 565 -37.31 -2.67 18.25
CA LEU A 565 -37.35 -1.38 17.56
C LEU A 565 -38.22 -0.42 18.37
N GLU A 566 -37.61 0.68 18.80
CA GLU A 566 -38.32 1.86 19.27
C GLU A 566 -38.60 2.75 18.06
N LYS A 567 -39.85 3.15 17.88
CA LYS A 567 -40.30 3.99 16.76
C LYS A 567 -39.88 5.45 16.95
N THR A 568 -39.65 6.14 15.85
CA THR A 568 -40.13 7.53 15.69
C THR A 568 -40.38 7.78 14.21
N ASP A 569 -41.42 8.55 13.89
CA ASP A 569 -41.99 8.66 12.55
C ASP A 569 -41.49 9.91 11.78
N ASP A 570 -42.02 10.09 10.56
CA ASP A 570 -41.93 11.26 9.66
C ASP A 570 -40.56 11.64 9.04
N GLY A 571 -40.48 12.06 7.78
CA GLY A 571 -41.52 12.19 6.75
C GLY A 571 -40.93 12.49 5.36
N GLU A 572 -41.72 12.31 4.30
CA GLU A 572 -41.25 12.42 2.91
C GLU A 572 -41.02 13.86 2.42
N ARG A 573 -40.13 14.03 1.43
CA ARG A 573 -40.43 14.78 0.19
C ARG A 573 -39.44 14.49 -0.94
N THR A 574 -39.92 14.65 -2.18
CA THR A 574 -39.30 14.09 -3.39
C THR A 574 -39.14 15.12 -4.52
N LEU A 575 -38.05 14.97 -5.29
CA LEU A 575 -37.95 15.37 -6.72
C LEU A 575 -38.05 16.89 -7.03
N PRO A 576 -37.78 17.36 -8.28
CA PRO A 576 -37.46 16.62 -9.50
C PRO A 576 -36.10 16.94 -10.18
N MET A 577 -35.87 16.20 -11.27
CA MET A 577 -34.71 16.17 -12.16
C MET A 577 -34.84 17.17 -13.33
N ARG A 578 -33.72 17.61 -13.94
CA ARG A 578 -33.69 18.02 -15.36
C ARG A 578 -32.32 17.79 -16.03
N LEU A 579 -32.38 17.53 -17.32
CA LEU A 579 -31.36 17.19 -18.34
C LEU A 579 -31.84 17.83 -19.67
N PRO A 580 -31.12 17.76 -20.83
CA PRO A 580 -29.68 17.59 -21.11
C PRO A 580 -29.16 18.62 -22.16
N ASN A 581 -27.96 18.34 -22.73
CA ASN A 581 -27.41 18.69 -24.07
C ASN A 581 -26.02 19.36 -23.97
N MET A 582 -24.90 18.68 -24.32
CA MET A 582 -24.39 18.26 -25.66
C MET A 582 -23.69 19.41 -26.43
N ASP A 583 -22.48 19.26 -26.98
CA ASP A 583 -21.43 18.20 -26.83
C ASP A 583 -20.07 18.78 -27.34
N THR A 584 -18.92 18.11 -27.62
CA THR A 584 -18.60 16.69 -27.87
C THR A 584 -17.13 16.35 -27.56
N GLY A 585 -16.86 15.18 -26.96
CA GLY A 585 -15.61 14.40 -27.12
C GLY A 585 -14.37 14.79 -26.28
N THR A 586 -13.47 13.88 -25.90
CA THR A 586 -13.49 12.40 -25.98
C THR A 586 -12.75 11.78 -24.78
N ASP A 587 -13.44 10.95 -23.99
CA ASP A 587 -12.85 10.23 -22.85
C ASP A 587 -12.59 8.76 -23.22
N VAL A 588 -11.36 8.28 -23.01
CA VAL A 588 -11.17 6.86 -22.64
C VAL A 588 -11.99 6.65 -21.36
N GLY A 589 -12.58 5.46 -21.15
CA GLY A 589 -13.48 5.05 -20.04
C GLY A 589 -13.81 6.02 -18.90
N GLY A 590 -14.35 7.22 -19.20
CA GLY A 590 -14.54 8.33 -18.26
C GLY A 590 -15.11 7.86 -16.95
N PHE A 591 -14.21 7.71 -15.99
CA PHE A 591 -14.40 6.80 -14.88
C PHE A 591 -15.69 7.15 -14.16
N SER A 592 -16.60 6.22 -13.90
CA SER A 592 -18.02 6.60 -13.92
C SER A 592 -18.50 7.46 -12.74
N THR A 593 -19.60 8.20 -12.94
CA THR A 593 -20.43 8.75 -11.84
C THR A 593 -21.08 7.65 -10.96
N VAL A 594 -20.80 6.40 -11.30
CA VAL A 594 -21.08 5.18 -10.57
C VAL A 594 -19.74 4.60 -10.01
N ASP A 595 -18.69 5.44 -9.72
CA ASP A 595 -17.51 5.16 -8.86
C ASP A 595 -16.91 6.22 -7.79
N TYR A 596 -17.03 7.59 -7.87
CA TYR A 596 -16.93 8.86 -6.98
C TYR A 596 -18.05 9.87 -6.23
N ALA A 597 -19.30 9.96 -5.59
CA ALA A 597 -20.61 9.45 -4.90
C ALA A 597 -21.52 8.10 -4.86
N ILE A 598 -21.16 6.95 -4.21
CA ILE A 598 -21.85 5.62 -3.88
C ILE A 598 -20.84 4.37 -3.88
N PHE A 599 -19.53 4.59 -4.02
CA PHE A 599 -18.36 3.77 -3.68
C PHE A 599 -18.22 3.79 -2.20
N GLY A 600 -18.26 4.90 -1.48
CA GLY A 600 -17.94 4.85 -0.06
C GLY A 600 -18.78 4.03 0.94
N ILE A 601 -19.28 2.87 0.55
CA ILE A 601 -19.14 1.62 1.26
C ILE A 601 -17.80 0.87 0.90
N SER A 602 -16.67 1.51 0.40
CA SER A 602 -15.28 1.24 0.99
C SER A 602 -14.05 2.06 1.83
N LEU A 603 -13.76 2.42 3.18
CA LEU A 603 -13.90 3.38 4.47
C LEU A 603 -15.20 4.12 5.26
N ALA A 604 -16.46 3.60 5.57
CA ALA A 604 -17.79 4.10 6.06
C ALA A 604 -18.70 3.16 6.93
N ILE A 605 -18.55 1.83 7.12
CA ILE A 605 -18.84 1.15 8.42
C ILE A 605 -17.62 1.32 9.33
N PRO A 606 -16.54 2.02 8.91
CA PRO A 606 -15.38 2.64 10.64
C PRO A 606 -15.46 4.08 11.33
N ALA A 607 -16.52 4.92 11.28
CA ALA A 607 -16.76 6.22 11.99
C ALA A 607 -18.17 6.48 12.67
N ILE A 608 -18.78 5.47 13.37
CA ILE A 608 -19.81 5.29 14.46
C ILE A 608 -19.52 3.99 15.28
N ILE A 609 -20.18 2.83 15.05
CA ILE A 609 -20.30 1.57 15.87
C ILE A 609 -19.06 1.09 16.66
N GLY A 610 -17.83 1.43 16.30
CA GLY A 610 -16.58 1.09 17.01
C GLY A 610 -15.81 2.19 17.75
N ILE A 611 -16.10 3.48 17.59
CA ILE A 611 -16.09 4.43 18.72
C ILE A 611 -17.42 4.25 19.43
N TYR A 612 -18.41 3.60 18.83
CA TYR A 612 -19.44 2.95 19.60
C TYR A 612 -18.94 1.72 20.36
N TYR A 613 -17.76 1.16 20.05
CA TYR A 613 -16.98 0.35 20.99
C TYR A 613 -15.97 1.14 21.82
N GLY A 614 -15.38 2.22 21.29
CA GLY A 614 -14.29 2.97 21.92
C GLY A 614 -14.66 4.18 22.78
N CYS A 615 -15.91 4.66 22.68
CA CYS A 615 -16.50 5.72 23.50
C CYS A 615 -17.95 5.41 23.94
N PHE A 616 -18.76 4.71 23.14
CA PHE A 616 -20.08 4.20 23.57
C PHE A 616 -20.06 2.73 24.03
N GLY A 617 -18.88 2.07 24.01
CA GLY A 617 -18.77 0.64 24.27
C GLY A 617 -18.65 0.34 25.75
N ALA A 618 -19.79 0.10 26.40
CA ALA A 618 -19.91 -0.09 27.85
C ALA A 618 -19.04 -1.21 28.50
N GLY A 619 -18.33 -2.01 27.69
CA GLY A 619 -17.50 -3.15 28.13
C GLY A 619 -15.98 -2.93 28.21
N GLN A 620 -15.41 -1.79 27.81
CA GLN A 620 -13.94 -1.59 27.82
C GLN A 620 -13.38 -1.22 29.21
N LYS A 621 -13.58 -2.08 30.21
CA LYS A 621 -13.11 -1.83 31.59
C LYS A 621 -11.78 -2.51 31.95
N THR A 622 -11.30 -3.48 31.16
CA THR A 622 -10.01 -4.14 31.41
C THR A 622 -9.13 -4.19 30.16
N SER A 623 -7.81 -4.29 30.37
CA SER A 623 -6.86 -4.54 29.28
C SER A 623 -7.10 -5.86 28.55
N ARG A 624 -7.71 -6.87 29.21
CA ARG A 624 -8.11 -8.13 28.58
C ARG A 624 -9.28 -7.94 27.59
N ASP A 625 -10.28 -7.13 27.95
CA ASP A 625 -11.38 -6.75 27.04
C ASP A 625 -10.91 -5.84 25.89
N VAL A 626 -9.80 -5.11 26.11
CA VAL A 626 -9.15 -4.27 25.11
C VAL A 626 -8.16 -5.04 24.24
N LEU A 627 -7.53 -6.13 24.69
CA LEU A 627 -6.50 -6.85 23.90
C LEU A 627 -6.95 -8.21 23.35
N LEU A 628 -7.79 -8.96 24.06
CA LEU A 628 -8.33 -10.24 23.54
C LEU A 628 -9.77 -10.06 23.06
N GLY A 629 -10.59 -9.35 23.85
CA GLY A 629 -12.00 -9.10 23.59
C GLY A 629 -12.91 -9.86 24.55
N SER A 630 -14.20 -9.53 24.52
CA SER A 630 -15.22 -10.15 25.38
C SER A 630 -15.54 -11.57 24.89
N SER A 631 -15.93 -12.53 25.73
CA SER A 631 -16.21 -13.93 25.34
C SER A 631 -17.45 -14.20 24.44
N LYS A 632 -18.34 -13.21 24.29
CA LYS A 632 -19.70 -13.31 23.70
C LYS A 632 -19.77 -13.21 22.17
N LEU A 633 -18.97 -14.04 21.50
CA LEU A 633 -18.67 -13.88 20.09
C LEU A 633 -19.42 -14.99 19.31
N GLY A 634 -19.60 -14.87 18.00
CA GLY A 634 -20.37 -15.83 17.19
C GLY A 634 -19.55 -16.36 16.03
N VAL A 635 -19.66 -17.64 15.68
CA VAL A 635 -18.70 -18.41 14.86
C VAL A 635 -18.57 -17.99 13.38
N ILE A 636 -19.67 -17.58 12.74
CA ILE A 636 -19.73 -17.33 11.28
C ILE A 636 -18.92 -16.16 10.72
N PRO A 637 -19.36 -14.88 10.79
CA PRO A 637 -18.72 -14.03 11.75
C PRO A 637 -17.23 -14.27 11.93
N VAL A 638 -16.84 -14.86 13.04
CA VAL A 638 -15.46 -15.08 13.41
C VAL A 638 -14.63 -15.74 12.32
N ALA A 639 -15.20 -16.72 11.62
CA ALA A 639 -14.63 -17.30 10.41
C ALA A 639 -14.61 -16.31 9.24
N LEU A 640 -14.47 -15.01 9.55
CA LEU A 640 -14.05 -13.83 8.79
C LEU A 640 -12.95 -12.99 9.46
N ALA A 641 -12.25 -13.55 10.45
CA ALA A 641 -10.91 -13.19 10.91
C ALA A 641 -9.79 -13.03 9.81
N LEU A 642 -8.62 -13.75 9.55
CA LEU A 642 -7.98 -15.16 9.67
C LEU A 642 -7.66 -16.42 8.31
N ILE A 643 -8.40 -17.04 7.11
CA ILE A 643 -9.43 -16.67 5.72
C ILE A 643 -10.20 -15.16 4.98
N GLY A 644 -10.08 -13.71 5.05
CA GLY A 644 -9.65 -12.42 5.94
C GLY A 644 -8.19 -11.82 6.46
N THR A 645 -7.84 -11.64 7.74
CA THR A 645 -6.47 -11.68 8.39
C THR A 645 -5.14 -12.30 7.69
N TYR A 646 -5.03 -13.22 6.68
CA TYR A 646 -3.77 -13.58 5.87
C TYR A 646 -3.74 -13.48 4.31
N THR A 647 -4.80 -13.66 3.52
CA THR A 647 -4.88 -13.50 2.02
C THR A 647 -5.22 -12.08 1.94
N SER A 648 -4.57 -11.42 1.02
CA SER A 648 -4.54 -10.02 1.24
C SER A 648 -4.04 -9.34 0.04
N ALA A 649 -3.00 -8.53 0.10
CA ALA A 649 -2.60 -7.71 -1.01
C ALA A 649 -2.09 -8.60 -2.08
N VAL A 650 -0.80 -8.63 -2.34
CA VAL A 650 -0.14 -9.92 -2.31
C VAL A 650 -0.98 -11.13 -2.78
N GLY A 651 -1.69 -11.82 -1.89
CA GLY A 651 -2.56 -12.92 -2.27
C GLY A 651 -3.59 -12.54 -3.33
N LEU A 652 -4.35 -11.45 -3.19
CA LEU A 652 -5.28 -10.98 -4.23
C LEU A 652 -4.69 -10.57 -5.57
N LEU A 653 -3.38 -10.53 -5.68
CA LEU A 653 -2.74 -9.50 -6.46
C LEU A 653 -1.61 -10.07 -7.30
N GLY A 654 -0.67 -10.72 -6.61
CA GLY A 654 0.36 -11.55 -7.21
C GLY A 654 0.32 -13.01 -6.82
N TYR A 655 -0.76 -13.54 -6.24
CA TYR A 655 -1.18 -14.86 -6.77
C TYR A 655 -1.53 -14.70 -8.28
N PRO A 656 -2.32 -13.68 -8.72
CA PRO A 656 -2.52 -13.39 -10.14
C PRO A 656 -1.24 -13.12 -10.95
N SER A 657 -0.30 -12.31 -10.43
CA SER A 657 1.04 -12.15 -11.01
C SER A 657 1.85 -13.40 -11.08
N GLU A 658 1.87 -14.19 -10.00
CA GLU A 658 2.69 -15.39 -10.03
C GLU A 658 2.18 -16.31 -11.15
N VAL A 659 0.86 -16.55 -11.22
CA VAL A 659 0.23 -17.23 -12.37
C VAL A 659 0.70 -16.65 -13.69
N TYR A 660 0.64 -15.32 -13.81
CA TYR A 660 0.95 -14.66 -15.06
C TYR A 660 2.42 -14.78 -15.50
N HIS A 661 3.33 -14.29 -14.67
CA HIS A 661 4.73 -14.08 -15.01
C HIS A 661 5.59 -15.33 -14.79
N LEU A 662 5.16 -16.21 -13.89
CA LEU A 662 6.01 -17.22 -13.24
C LEU A 662 5.35 -18.61 -13.13
N GLY A 663 4.04 -18.72 -13.39
CA GLY A 663 3.27 -19.97 -13.49
C GLY A 663 2.35 -20.26 -12.29
N GLY A 664 1.39 -21.16 -12.51
CA GLY A 664 0.35 -21.52 -11.55
C GLY A 664 0.78 -22.30 -10.31
N MET A 665 2.08 -22.56 -10.11
CA MET A 665 2.64 -23.41 -9.05
C MET A 665 2.10 -23.12 -7.63
N LEU A 666 1.78 -21.86 -7.30
CA LEU A 666 1.19 -21.52 -6.00
C LEU A 666 -0.20 -22.12 -5.75
N CYS A 667 -0.86 -22.75 -6.73
CA CYS A 667 -2.08 -23.55 -6.52
C CYS A 667 -1.86 -24.69 -5.52
N TYR A 668 -0.63 -25.19 -5.35
CA TYR A 668 -0.35 -26.24 -4.37
C TYR A 668 -0.57 -25.79 -2.90
N TYR A 669 -0.71 -24.48 -2.63
CA TYR A 669 -1.19 -24.00 -1.33
C TYR A 669 -2.58 -24.54 -0.95
N LEU A 670 -3.39 -25.00 -1.91
CA LEU A 670 -4.66 -25.71 -1.62
C LEU A 670 -4.45 -26.99 -0.81
N VAL A 671 -3.41 -27.76 -1.15
CA VAL A 671 -3.03 -28.99 -0.43
C VAL A 671 -2.49 -28.63 0.95
N VAL A 672 -1.66 -27.59 1.01
CA VAL A 672 -1.09 -27.06 2.24
C VAL A 672 -2.19 -26.63 3.22
N TYR A 673 -3.14 -25.79 2.78
CA TYR A 673 -4.30 -25.39 3.58
C TYR A 673 -5.07 -26.62 4.11
N ALA A 674 -5.34 -27.62 3.27
CA ALA A 674 -6.03 -28.84 3.67
C ALA A 674 -5.29 -29.67 4.75
N ILE A 675 -3.95 -29.68 4.75
CA ILE A 675 -3.12 -30.38 5.75
C ILE A 675 -3.09 -29.60 7.06
N VAL A 676 -2.70 -28.33 6.98
CA VAL A 676 -2.24 -27.59 8.15
C VAL A 676 -3.42 -27.21 9.05
N PHE A 677 -4.63 -27.05 8.50
CA PHE A 677 -5.77 -26.57 9.28
C PHE A 677 -6.18 -27.63 10.29
N PRO A 678 -6.54 -28.86 9.88
CA PRO A 678 -6.68 -29.98 10.81
C PRO A 678 -5.53 -30.08 11.82
N ALA A 679 -4.27 -30.03 11.37
CA ALA A 679 -3.11 -30.14 12.26
C ALA A 679 -3.15 -29.11 13.39
N VAL A 680 -3.51 -27.86 13.12
CA VAL A 680 -3.48 -26.81 14.15
C VAL A 680 -4.77 -26.75 14.95
N ALA A 681 -5.94 -27.02 14.35
CA ALA A 681 -7.19 -27.20 15.10
C ALA A 681 -7.05 -28.27 16.19
N PHE A 682 -6.40 -29.40 15.87
CA PHE A 682 -6.44 -30.60 16.68
C PHE A 682 -5.17 -30.87 17.49
N ILE A 683 -3.96 -30.52 17.03
CA ILE A 683 -2.70 -30.81 17.74
C ILE A 683 -2.32 -29.63 18.64
N TYR A 684 -2.04 -28.47 18.04
CA TYR A 684 -1.50 -27.32 18.76
C TYR A 684 -2.50 -26.73 19.79
N LEU A 685 -3.78 -26.71 19.45
CA LEU A 685 -4.78 -25.92 20.19
C LEU A 685 -5.32 -26.49 21.49
N PRO A 686 -5.51 -27.81 21.64
CA PRO A 686 -5.82 -28.38 22.94
C PRO A 686 -4.79 -28.04 24.04
N ILE A 687 -3.50 -27.88 23.67
CA ILE A 687 -2.44 -27.43 24.60
C ILE A 687 -2.65 -25.97 25.01
N MET A 688 -2.86 -25.10 24.02
CA MET A 688 -2.66 -23.66 24.23
C MET A 688 -3.96 -22.93 24.55
N TYR A 689 -5.10 -23.45 24.10
CA TYR A 689 -6.42 -22.91 24.41
C TYR A 689 -6.75 -22.79 25.90
N PRO A 690 -6.49 -23.80 26.75
CA PRO A 690 -6.77 -23.71 28.19
C PRO A 690 -6.00 -22.58 28.89
N LEU A 691 -4.85 -22.17 28.36
CA LEU A 691 -3.94 -21.20 28.98
C LEU A 691 -4.45 -19.75 28.86
N LYS A 692 -5.21 -19.42 27.80
CA LYS A 692 -5.91 -18.14 27.59
C LYS A 692 -5.05 -16.86 27.81
N LEU A 693 -3.76 -16.94 27.50
CA LEU A 693 -2.69 -15.94 27.70
C LEU A 693 -2.91 -14.60 26.98
N ILE A 694 -2.25 -13.53 27.43
CA ILE A 694 -2.29 -12.21 26.80
C ILE A 694 -1.11 -12.03 25.82
N SER A 695 0.08 -12.49 26.23
CA SER A 695 1.17 -12.84 25.32
C SER A 695 1.39 -14.35 25.33
N VAL A 696 1.44 -15.06 24.20
CA VAL A 696 1.79 -16.49 24.23
C VAL A 696 3.26 -16.74 24.52
N TYR A 697 4.13 -15.73 24.57
CA TYR A 697 5.47 -15.96 25.11
C TYR A 697 5.43 -16.15 26.63
N GLU A 698 4.30 -15.86 27.29
CA GLU A 698 4.00 -16.38 28.63
C GLU A 698 4.06 -17.92 28.68
N TYR A 699 3.75 -18.65 27.58
CA TYR A 699 3.97 -20.09 27.51
C TYR A 699 5.46 -20.46 27.60
N LEU A 700 6.34 -19.72 26.92
CA LEU A 700 7.78 -19.97 26.98
C LEU A 700 8.39 -19.62 28.34
N GLU A 701 7.79 -18.71 29.11
CA GLU A 701 8.16 -18.55 30.52
C GLU A 701 7.64 -19.69 31.39
N MET A 702 6.40 -20.17 31.18
CA MET A 702 5.85 -21.31 31.92
C MET A 702 6.54 -22.64 31.60
N ARG A 703 7.09 -22.81 30.40
CA ARG A 703 7.76 -24.03 29.91
C ARG A 703 9.28 -23.98 30.05
N PHE A 704 9.90 -22.81 29.99
CA PHE A 704 11.35 -22.61 30.03
C PHE A 704 11.76 -21.54 31.04
N SER A 705 11.71 -20.25 30.67
CA SER A 705 12.06 -19.13 31.55
C SER A 705 11.71 -17.76 30.96
N ILE A 706 11.71 -16.73 31.81
CA ILE A 706 11.56 -15.32 31.43
C ILE A 706 12.60 -14.86 30.39
N VAL A 707 13.77 -15.50 30.32
CA VAL A 707 14.79 -15.19 29.30
C VAL A 707 14.31 -15.64 27.94
N ILE A 708 13.80 -16.87 27.81
CA ILE A 708 13.26 -17.38 26.53
C ILE A 708 12.01 -16.61 26.12
N ARG A 709 11.13 -16.27 27.08
CA ARG A 709 10.01 -15.35 26.81
C ARG A 709 10.48 -14.01 26.25
N ARG A 710 11.52 -13.40 26.81
CA ARG A 710 12.05 -12.10 26.35
C ARG A 710 12.80 -12.17 25.04
N MET A 711 13.62 -13.20 24.85
CA MET A 711 14.31 -13.44 23.58
C MET A 711 13.27 -13.72 22.50
N ALA A 712 12.32 -14.63 22.73
CA ALA A 712 11.23 -14.85 21.79
C ALA A 712 10.35 -13.62 21.62
N SER A 713 10.16 -12.75 22.62
CA SER A 713 9.39 -11.50 22.52
C SER A 713 10.16 -10.33 21.89
N PHE A 714 11.49 -10.36 21.86
CA PHE A 714 12.31 -9.36 21.14
C PHE A 714 12.70 -9.86 19.77
N ILE A 715 13.15 -11.11 19.64
CA ILE A 715 13.23 -11.80 18.35
C ILE A 715 11.90 -11.65 17.70
N PHE A 716 10.75 -11.84 18.36
CA PHE A 716 9.49 -11.24 17.93
C PHE A 716 9.58 -9.72 17.70
N CYS A 717 9.46 -8.81 18.68
CA CYS A 717 9.29 -7.36 18.41
C CYS A 717 10.27 -6.72 17.41
N PHE A 718 11.45 -7.31 17.18
CA PHE A 718 12.45 -6.98 16.16
C PHE A 718 12.50 -7.93 14.95
N GLU A 719 12.05 -9.18 14.93
CA GLU A 719 11.57 -9.89 13.73
C GLU A 719 10.38 -9.20 13.14
N MET A 720 9.70 -8.51 14.03
CA MET A 720 8.50 -7.75 14.00
C MET A 720 8.92 -6.24 14.14
N PHE A 721 10.27 -6.03 14.11
CA PHE A 721 10.99 -5.04 13.30
C PHE A 721 12.01 -5.55 12.21
N LEU A 722 11.93 -6.78 11.64
CA LEU A 722 12.66 -7.37 10.48
C LEU A 722 11.65 -7.79 9.40
N TYR A 723 10.43 -8.01 9.82
CA TYR A 723 9.16 -7.60 9.28
C TYR A 723 8.60 -6.58 10.56
N ILE A 724 7.76 -5.48 10.85
CA ILE A 724 6.58 -4.53 10.45
C ILE A 724 6.47 -3.60 9.21
N SER A 725 7.38 -2.68 8.93
CA SER A 725 7.51 -1.94 7.66
C SER A 725 7.68 -2.77 6.35
N VAL A 726 6.68 -3.54 5.91
CA VAL A 726 6.59 -4.19 4.58
C VAL A 726 5.23 -4.83 4.33
N VAL A 727 4.48 -5.32 5.32
CA VAL A 727 3.12 -5.69 4.98
C VAL A 727 2.39 -4.42 4.63
N LEU A 728 2.73 -3.28 5.24
CA LEU A 728 1.80 -2.19 5.16
C LEU A 728 1.50 -1.65 3.70
N TYR A 729 2.36 -1.66 2.70
CA TYR A 729 2.37 -0.71 1.51
C TYR A 729 1.34 -1.50 0.59
N ALA A 730 0.80 -2.66 0.98
CA ALA A 730 0.26 -3.60 0.05
C ALA A 730 -1.07 -3.13 -0.64
N PRO A 731 -1.87 -2.19 -0.02
CA PRO A 731 -3.10 -1.60 -0.60
C PRO A 731 -3.61 -0.17 -0.26
N ALA A 732 -2.88 0.91 -0.23
CA ALA A 732 -1.49 1.02 -0.42
C ALA A 732 -1.22 0.68 -1.83
N LEU A 733 -0.86 -0.53 -2.21
CA LEU A 733 -0.73 -0.84 -3.59
C LEU A 733 -2.04 -0.97 -4.37
N ALA A 734 -2.84 -2.03 -4.53
CA ALA A 734 -4.01 -2.16 -5.51
C ALA A 734 -4.77 -0.98 -6.24
N LEU A 735 -4.61 0.29 -5.84
CA LEU A 735 -4.88 1.57 -6.44
C LEU A 735 -3.73 2.64 -6.50
N SER A 736 -2.49 2.90 -5.72
CA SER A 736 -1.33 4.12 -5.38
C SER A 736 -0.13 5.04 -6.34
N SER A 737 0.32 5.20 -7.69
CA SER A 737 0.27 4.87 -9.28
C SER A 737 -0.95 4.68 -10.40
N VAL A 738 -2.27 5.11 -10.33
CA VAL A 738 -3.42 5.45 -11.25
C VAL A 738 -4.14 6.80 -11.01
N THR A 739 -4.85 6.96 -9.88
CA THR A 739 -5.52 8.14 -9.32
C THR A 739 -4.57 9.24 -8.92
N PRO A 740 -4.72 10.49 -9.36
CA PRO A 740 -3.63 11.32 -9.88
C PRO A 740 -2.57 11.74 -8.83
N MET A 741 -3.04 11.92 -7.60
CA MET A 741 -2.58 11.32 -6.34
C MET A 741 -1.37 10.40 -6.39
N SER A 742 -0.37 10.49 -5.52
CA SER A 742 0.88 9.76 -5.77
C SER A 742 1.59 9.16 -4.51
N ILE A 743 2.22 7.98 -4.66
CA ILE A 743 2.42 6.85 -3.68
C ILE A 743 2.96 7.14 -2.22
N THR A 744 3.39 8.37 -1.80
CA THR A 744 3.71 8.78 -0.38
C THR A 744 2.75 9.76 0.27
N THR A 745 2.00 10.54 -0.49
CA THR A 745 0.82 11.31 -0.01
C THR A 745 -0.32 10.46 0.58
N SER A 746 -0.01 9.28 1.05
CA SER A 746 -0.49 8.14 0.30
C SER A 746 -0.06 6.91 1.01
N THR A 747 1.23 6.73 1.06
CA THR A 747 1.82 6.20 2.27
C THR A 747 1.26 6.86 3.47
N LEU A 748 1.57 8.16 3.63
CA LEU A 748 1.70 8.74 4.95
C LEU A 748 0.54 8.32 5.77
N VAL A 749 -0.59 8.51 5.12
CA VAL A 749 -1.85 8.79 5.70
C VAL A 749 -2.69 7.52 5.78
N THR A 750 -2.40 6.56 4.92
CA THR A 750 -2.72 5.14 5.02
C THR A 750 -1.91 4.47 6.14
N GLY A 751 -0.72 5.01 6.34
CA GLY A 751 0.11 4.82 7.51
C GLY A 751 -0.46 5.50 8.70
N LEU A 752 -0.99 6.73 8.53
CA LEU A 752 -1.85 7.43 9.47
C LEU A 752 -3.22 6.74 9.56
N LEU A 753 -3.19 5.41 9.50
CA LEU A 753 -4.23 4.48 9.85
C LEU A 753 -3.71 3.22 10.61
N ALA A 754 -2.68 3.41 11.42
CA ALA A 754 -2.01 2.52 12.42
C ALA A 754 -1.86 3.05 13.96
N THR A 755 -2.28 4.28 14.36
CA THR A 755 -2.41 4.98 15.68
C THR A 755 -3.62 5.96 16.15
N PHE A 756 -4.85 6.18 15.59
CA PHE A 756 -6.26 6.27 16.19
C PHE A 756 -7.59 5.50 15.57
N TYR A 757 -7.81 4.13 15.42
CA TYR A 757 -9.08 3.28 15.42
C TYR A 757 -9.35 2.33 16.63
N THR A 758 -8.83 1.10 16.64
CA THR A 758 -9.17 -0.02 17.54
C THR A 758 -8.76 0.17 18.98
N THR A 759 -7.74 0.92 19.20
CA THR A 759 -7.20 1.19 20.50
C THR A 759 -7.98 2.37 21.11
N LEU A 760 -8.93 2.97 20.37
CA LEU A 760 -10.24 3.25 20.95
C LEU A 760 -11.12 1.99 20.94
N GLY A 761 -11.45 1.39 19.79
CA GLY A 761 -12.44 0.30 19.63
C GLY A 761 -12.30 -1.04 20.40
N GLY A 762 -11.26 -1.24 21.20
CA GLY A 762 -10.73 -2.53 21.65
C GLY A 762 -10.31 -3.48 20.52
N SER A 763 -9.64 -4.57 20.90
CA SER A 763 -9.68 -5.85 20.19
C SER A 763 -11.11 -6.19 19.80
N ASN A 764 -12.10 -5.95 20.64
CA ASN A 764 -13.52 -6.03 20.26
C ASN A 764 -13.93 -5.25 19.00
N ALA A 765 -13.15 -4.30 18.49
CA ALA A 765 -13.29 -3.66 17.18
C ALA A 765 -12.00 -3.71 16.34
N VAL A 766 -11.06 -4.59 16.68
CA VAL A 766 -10.17 -5.41 15.80
C VAL A 766 -10.91 -6.64 15.28
N VAL A 767 -11.97 -6.96 15.99
CA VAL A 767 -12.74 -8.18 15.95
C VAL A 767 -14.17 -7.85 15.51
N TRP A 768 -14.76 -6.71 15.91
CA TRP A 768 -16.19 -6.38 15.65
C TRP A 768 -16.55 -4.92 15.27
N THR A 769 -16.03 -4.40 14.14
CA THR A 769 -16.69 -3.28 13.40
C THR A 769 -16.67 -3.28 11.89
N SER A 770 -15.64 -3.82 11.27
CA SER A 770 -15.53 -3.98 9.81
C SER A 770 -16.49 -4.90 9.08
N ALA A 771 -17.59 -5.35 9.65
CA ALA A 771 -18.31 -6.46 9.06
C ALA A 771 -19.19 -6.10 7.92
N LEU A 772 -18.63 -5.39 6.93
CA LEU A 772 -18.85 -5.60 5.52
C LEU A 772 -17.53 -5.76 4.68
N GLN A 773 -16.40 -6.13 5.32
CA GLN A 773 -15.23 -6.82 4.74
C GLN A 773 -15.46 -8.22 4.10
N VAL A 774 -14.91 -9.31 4.64
CA VAL A 774 -14.57 -10.56 3.95
C VAL A 774 -15.71 -11.16 3.09
N LEU A 775 -16.96 -11.21 3.61
CA LEU A 775 -18.29 -11.37 2.95
C LEU A 775 -18.56 -10.23 1.90
N LEU A 776 -17.56 -9.77 1.15
CA LEU A 776 -17.72 -8.85 0.02
C LEU A 776 -16.43 -8.84 -0.86
N VAL A 777 -15.24 -9.25 -0.39
CA VAL A 777 -14.03 -9.41 -1.24
C VAL A 777 -14.22 -10.42 -2.36
N ILE A 778 -14.66 -11.63 -2.01
CA ILE A 778 -14.98 -12.69 -2.98
C ILE A 778 -16.03 -12.17 -3.97
N ALA A 779 -16.84 -11.17 -3.62
CA ALA A 779 -17.71 -10.49 -4.57
C ALA A 779 -16.93 -9.59 -5.54
N GLY A 780 -15.92 -8.86 -5.08
CA GLY A 780 -15.01 -8.12 -5.94
C GLY A 780 -14.33 -9.04 -6.95
N ALA A 781 -13.64 -10.08 -6.46
CA ALA A 781 -13.02 -11.12 -7.29
C ALA A 781 -14.02 -11.83 -8.23
N PHE A 782 -15.22 -12.18 -7.76
CA PHE A 782 -16.27 -12.72 -8.64
C PHE A 782 -16.68 -11.72 -9.72
N ALA A 783 -16.80 -10.44 -9.41
CA ALA A 783 -17.17 -9.42 -10.39
C ALA A 783 -16.13 -9.36 -11.52
N ILE A 784 -14.83 -9.40 -11.18
CA ILE A 784 -13.74 -9.58 -12.17
C ILE A 784 -13.99 -10.80 -13.06
N ILE A 785 -14.19 -11.95 -12.43
CA ILE A 785 -14.15 -13.24 -13.13
C ILE A 785 -15.37 -13.36 -14.04
N ILE A 786 -16.53 -12.88 -13.61
CA ILE A 786 -17.75 -12.82 -14.42
C ILE A 786 -17.48 -11.97 -15.67
N SER A 787 -17.10 -10.71 -15.50
CA SER A 787 -16.89 -9.80 -16.62
C SER A 787 -15.70 -10.18 -17.51
N GLY A 788 -14.66 -10.77 -16.95
CA GLY A 788 -13.51 -11.25 -17.71
C GLY A 788 -13.74 -12.57 -18.44
N CYS A 789 -14.67 -13.40 -17.98
CA CYS A 789 -15.18 -14.51 -18.79
C CYS A 789 -16.09 -14.01 -19.92
N MET A 790 -16.85 -12.93 -19.72
CA MET A 790 -17.65 -12.30 -20.79
C MET A 790 -16.75 -11.69 -21.88
N ASP A 791 -15.68 -11.00 -21.52
CA ASP A 791 -14.69 -10.42 -22.43
C ASP A 791 -13.88 -11.47 -23.23
N ALA A 792 -13.90 -12.72 -22.79
CA ALA A 792 -13.04 -13.80 -23.29
C ALA A 792 -13.81 -14.94 -24.00
N ASN A 793 -15.09 -14.76 -24.32
CA ASN A 793 -15.99 -15.83 -24.83
C ASN A 793 -16.11 -17.07 -23.92
N GLY A 794 -15.69 -16.97 -22.64
CA GLY A 794 -15.81 -18.02 -21.63
C GLY A 794 -14.49 -18.55 -21.08
N ILE A 795 -14.56 -19.23 -19.94
CA ILE A 795 -13.38 -19.69 -19.18
C ILE A 795 -12.60 -20.84 -19.86
N GLY A 796 -13.21 -21.52 -20.84
CA GLY A 796 -12.54 -22.57 -21.63
C GLY A 796 -11.44 -22.01 -22.54
N GLU A 797 -11.73 -20.91 -23.23
CA GLU A 797 -10.76 -20.16 -24.05
C GLU A 797 -9.57 -19.70 -23.20
N ILE A 798 -9.89 -19.12 -22.04
CA ILE A 798 -8.92 -18.65 -21.05
C ILE A 798 -7.98 -19.77 -20.61
N TRP A 799 -8.54 -20.94 -20.25
CA TRP A 799 -7.77 -22.10 -19.82
C TRP A 799 -6.86 -22.63 -20.94
N ALA A 800 -7.39 -22.83 -22.15
CA ALA A 800 -6.63 -23.34 -23.29
C ALA A 800 -5.44 -22.44 -23.64
N TYR A 801 -5.64 -21.12 -23.65
CA TYR A 801 -4.59 -20.14 -23.90
C TYR A 801 -3.51 -20.15 -22.81
N ASN A 802 -3.89 -20.33 -21.53
CA ASN A 802 -2.94 -20.45 -20.42
C ASN A 802 -2.13 -21.76 -20.45
N VAL A 803 -2.72 -22.86 -20.94
CA VAL A 803 -1.98 -24.12 -21.17
C VAL A 803 -0.97 -23.95 -22.31
N ALA A 804 -1.37 -23.38 -23.46
CA ALA A 804 -0.47 -23.09 -24.57
C ALA A 804 0.69 -22.16 -24.17
N GLY A 805 0.40 -21.17 -23.32
CA GLY A 805 1.38 -20.26 -22.76
C GLY A 805 2.28 -20.83 -21.65
N LEU A 806 2.17 -22.12 -21.30
CA LEU A 806 2.88 -22.79 -20.20
C LEU A 806 2.63 -22.18 -18.79
N ARG A 807 1.49 -21.50 -18.59
CA ARG A 807 1.12 -20.91 -17.30
C ARG A 807 0.51 -21.94 -16.35
N MET A 808 -0.14 -22.97 -16.90
CA MET A 808 -0.71 -24.08 -16.15
C MET A 808 0.21 -25.31 -16.12
N ASP A 809 1.53 -25.10 -16.18
CA ASP A 809 2.50 -26.16 -15.96
C ASP A 809 2.60 -26.47 -14.44
N PHE A 810 1.93 -27.56 -14.05
CA PHE A 810 2.00 -28.12 -12.70
C PHE A 810 3.01 -29.27 -12.58
N SER A 811 3.80 -29.55 -13.63
CA SER A 811 4.59 -30.77 -13.77
C SER A 811 6.01 -30.70 -13.20
N ASP A 812 6.46 -29.55 -12.68
CA ASP A 812 7.78 -29.45 -12.02
C ASP A 812 7.77 -30.10 -10.63
N VAL A 813 8.01 -31.42 -10.62
CA VAL A 813 8.15 -32.27 -9.42
C VAL A 813 9.63 -32.34 -8.98
N ARG A 814 10.50 -31.42 -9.42
CA ARG A 814 11.93 -31.44 -9.04
C ARG A 814 12.13 -31.18 -7.55
N ILE A 815 13.00 -31.99 -6.94
CA ILE A 815 13.33 -31.98 -5.50
C ILE A 815 14.49 -31.01 -5.19
N ASP A 816 15.09 -30.38 -6.21
CA ASP A 816 16.16 -29.38 -6.03
C ASP A 816 15.65 -28.16 -5.23
N PRO A 817 16.22 -27.85 -4.04
CA PRO A 817 15.79 -26.71 -3.24
C PRO A 817 16.12 -25.36 -3.87
N ARG A 818 16.91 -25.31 -4.96
CA ARG A 818 17.17 -24.12 -5.78
C ARG A 818 16.09 -23.86 -6.82
N VAL A 819 15.07 -24.73 -6.94
CA VAL A 819 13.88 -24.45 -7.75
C VAL A 819 12.92 -23.57 -6.95
N ARG A 820 12.74 -22.32 -7.39
CA ARG A 820 11.93 -21.30 -6.69
C ARG A 820 10.54 -21.81 -6.34
N HIS A 821 9.81 -22.36 -7.30
CA HIS A 821 8.57 -23.11 -7.08
C HIS A 821 8.60 -24.44 -7.83
N SER A 822 8.55 -25.52 -7.07
CA SER A 822 8.23 -26.87 -7.54
C SER A 822 7.11 -27.43 -6.65
N VAL A 823 6.53 -28.57 -7.00
CA VAL A 823 5.54 -29.24 -6.12
C VAL A 823 6.10 -29.43 -4.71
N TRP A 824 7.39 -29.71 -4.55
CA TRP A 824 8.00 -29.91 -3.23
C TRP A 824 8.33 -28.61 -2.49
N SER A 825 8.80 -27.56 -3.17
CA SER A 825 9.02 -26.29 -2.46
C SER A 825 7.71 -25.61 -2.09
N VAL A 826 6.64 -25.78 -2.89
CA VAL A 826 5.31 -25.27 -2.54
C VAL A 826 4.52 -26.20 -1.60
N VAL A 827 4.72 -27.52 -1.60
CA VAL A 827 4.03 -28.41 -0.63
C VAL A 827 4.82 -28.58 0.67
N ILE A 828 6.12 -28.86 0.65
CA ILE A 828 6.92 -29.05 1.88
C ILE A 828 7.37 -27.71 2.44
N GLY A 829 8.02 -26.88 1.60
CA GLY A 829 8.36 -25.51 1.98
C GLY A 829 7.10 -24.76 2.40
N GLY A 830 6.03 -24.84 1.59
CA GLY A 830 4.68 -24.38 1.91
C GLY A 830 4.05 -24.98 3.18
N THR A 831 4.16 -26.29 3.42
CA THR A 831 3.62 -26.91 4.67
C THR A 831 4.44 -26.56 5.88
N PHE A 832 5.74 -26.28 5.76
CA PHE A 832 6.42 -25.49 6.77
C PHE A 832 5.82 -24.11 6.75
N THR A 833 6.20 -23.16 5.91
CA THR A 833 5.53 -21.87 5.60
C THR A 833 4.09 -21.61 6.09
N VAL A 834 3.20 -22.61 6.09
CA VAL A 834 1.83 -22.61 6.60
C VAL A 834 1.60 -23.42 7.92
N ILE A 835 2.30 -24.51 8.30
CA ILE A 835 2.61 -24.85 9.74
C ILE A 835 3.71 -23.91 10.28
N CYS A 836 3.84 -22.79 9.59
CA CYS A 836 4.61 -21.62 9.84
C CYS A 836 3.68 -20.40 9.52
N GLN A 837 2.38 -20.59 9.25
CA GLN A 837 1.32 -19.57 9.30
C GLN A 837 0.22 -19.89 10.35
N PHE A 838 0.09 -21.18 10.74
CA PHE A 838 -0.83 -21.75 11.75
C PHE A 838 -0.14 -21.87 13.15
N THR A 839 -0.12 -22.86 14.07
CA THR A 839 0.54 -22.94 15.47
C THR A 839 0.57 -21.79 16.57
N SER A 840 1.70 -21.26 17.14
CA SER A 840 1.93 -20.51 18.46
C SER A 840 2.08 -18.92 18.71
N ASN A 841 1.10 -17.97 18.62
CA ASN A 841 1.32 -16.46 18.73
C ASN A 841 0.37 -15.51 19.57
N GLN A 842 -0.62 -14.83 18.97
CA GLN A 842 -1.53 -13.67 19.28
C GLN A 842 -2.08 -13.19 17.90
N MET A 843 -2.99 -12.20 17.64
CA MET A 843 -4.14 -12.10 16.65
C MET A 843 -4.90 -13.38 16.40
N GLY A 844 -4.17 -14.47 16.55
CA GLY A 844 -4.33 -15.88 16.41
C GLY A 844 -4.28 -16.57 17.75
N VAL A 845 -3.27 -16.33 18.59
CA VAL A 845 -3.50 -16.63 20.01
C VAL A 845 -4.48 -15.67 20.66
N GLN A 846 -4.66 -14.50 20.08
CA GLN A 846 -5.28 -13.39 20.79
C GLN A 846 -6.79 -13.52 20.81
N ARG A 847 -7.33 -13.71 19.62
CA ARG A 847 -8.71 -14.04 19.43
C ARG A 847 -8.89 -15.54 19.08
N TYR A 848 -7.95 -16.45 19.49
CA TYR A 848 -8.10 -17.91 19.84
C TYR A 848 -8.82 -17.92 21.19
N PHE A 849 -8.69 -16.82 21.95
CA PHE A 849 -9.00 -16.71 23.37
C PHE A 849 -10.12 -15.68 23.65
N SER A 850 -10.80 -15.17 22.59
CA SER A 850 -12.00 -14.33 22.64
C SER A 850 -13.44 -14.94 22.51
N MET A 851 -13.78 -16.17 22.07
CA MET A 851 -15.01 -16.94 22.47
C MET A 851 -14.99 -17.29 23.98
N SER A 852 -16.14 -17.79 24.44
CA SER A 852 -16.35 -19.00 25.25
C SER A 852 -15.39 -20.23 25.15
N SER A 853 -15.41 -21.11 24.11
CA SER A 853 -15.01 -22.55 24.25
C SER A 853 -14.20 -23.25 23.12
N LEU A 854 -13.34 -24.25 23.46
CA LEU A 854 -12.40 -24.95 22.53
C LEU A 854 -13.04 -25.59 21.28
N ARG A 855 -14.25 -26.15 21.39
CA ARG A 855 -14.96 -26.72 20.24
C ARG A 855 -15.45 -25.63 19.29
N ASN A 856 -15.82 -24.49 19.87
CA ASN A 856 -15.93 -23.23 19.16
C ASN A 856 -14.54 -22.56 18.98
N ALA A 857 -13.44 -23.32 18.97
CA ALA A 857 -12.16 -22.95 18.36
C ALA A 857 -11.99 -23.81 17.09
N GLN A 858 -11.90 -25.13 17.27
CA GLN A 858 -11.67 -26.12 16.22
C GLN A 858 -12.49 -25.91 14.95
N LYS A 859 -13.82 -25.79 15.08
CA LYS A 859 -14.74 -25.71 13.94
C LYS A 859 -14.40 -24.63 12.91
N MET A 860 -13.67 -23.57 13.25
CA MET A 860 -13.42 -22.48 12.32
C MET A 860 -12.03 -22.47 11.70
N ILE A 861 -10.96 -23.00 12.31
CA ILE A 861 -9.82 -23.44 11.48
C ILE A 861 -10.32 -24.42 10.41
N LEU A 862 -11.33 -25.23 10.71
CA LEU A 862 -11.92 -26.12 9.72
C LEU A 862 -12.84 -25.39 8.72
N TRP A 863 -13.29 -24.18 9.05
CA TRP A 863 -13.82 -23.24 8.05
C TRP A 863 -12.75 -22.59 7.20
N ASN A 864 -11.48 -22.70 7.61
CA ASN A 864 -10.38 -22.20 6.82
C ASN A 864 -10.26 -22.91 5.49
N VAL A 865 -9.87 -24.18 5.50
CA VAL A 865 -9.75 -25.04 4.32
C VAL A 865 -10.63 -24.62 3.10
N PRO A 866 -11.98 -24.58 3.17
CA PRO A 866 -12.82 -24.25 2.00
C PRO A 866 -12.73 -22.80 1.56
N LEU A 867 -12.48 -21.89 2.48
CA LEU A 867 -12.43 -20.47 2.24
C LEU A 867 -11.05 -20.04 1.74
N ASP A 868 -9.92 -20.56 2.25
CA ASP A 868 -8.59 -20.18 1.74
C ASP A 868 -8.38 -20.75 0.35
N ALA A 869 -8.95 -21.93 0.12
CA ALA A 869 -9.12 -22.48 -1.20
C ALA A 869 -9.92 -21.54 -2.10
N LEU A 870 -11.07 -21.05 -1.66
CA LEU A 870 -11.90 -20.13 -2.47
C LEU A 870 -11.19 -18.80 -2.74
N CYS A 871 -10.52 -18.22 -1.74
CA CYS A 871 -9.70 -17.02 -1.92
C CYS A 871 -8.62 -17.29 -2.96
N LEU A 872 -7.71 -18.22 -2.71
CA LEU A 872 -6.62 -18.55 -3.62
C LEU A 872 -7.12 -18.87 -5.04
N LEU A 873 -8.10 -19.77 -5.20
CA LEU A 873 -8.61 -20.18 -6.51
C LEU A 873 -9.10 -19.01 -7.35
N LEU A 874 -9.89 -18.10 -6.79
CA LEU A 874 -10.39 -16.94 -7.54
C LEU A 874 -9.24 -16.06 -8.03
N LEU A 875 -8.19 -15.94 -7.22
CA LEU A 875 -7.05 -15.05 -7.48
C LEU A 875 -6.09 -15.69 -8.50
N MET A 876 -6.01 -17.03 -8.52
CA MET A 876 -5.35 -17.77 -9.59
C MET A 876 -6.16 -17.71 -10.90
N ILE A 877 -7.50 -17.83 -10.84
CA ILE A 877 -8.38 -17.67 -12.02
C ILE A 877 -8.27 -16.27 -12.61
N ILE A 878 -8.25 -15.24 -11.76
CA ILE A 878 -7.95 -13.87 -12.15
C ILE A 878 -6.63 -13.84 -12.91
N GLY A 879 -5.55 -14.41 -12.36
CA GLY A 879 -4.24 -14.58 -13.00
C GLY A 879 -4.29 -15.16 -14.43
N MET A 880 -5.14 -16.17 -14.63
CA MET A 880 -5.36 -16.75 -15.96
C MET A 880 -6.08 -15.80 -16.92
N ILE A 881 -7.07 -15.04 -16.44
CA ILE A 881 -7.83 -14.09 -17.28
C ILE A 881 -6.89 -12.98 -17.81
N LEU A 882 -5.92 -12.54 -17.00
CA LEU A 882 -4.88 -11.61 -17.44
C LEU A 882 -4.07 -12.25 -18.59
N TYR A 883 -3.61 -13.50 -18.41
CA TYR A 883 -2.86 -14.21 -19.46
C TYR A 883 -3.65 -14.42 -20.74
N HIS A 884 -4.93 -14.73 -20.67
CA HIS A 884 -5.75 -14.75 -21.87
C HIS A 884 -5.91 -13.37 -22.51
N ALA A 885 -6.18 -12.33 -21.73
CA ALA A 885 -6.37 -11.00 -22.26
C ALA A 885 -5.11 -10.44 -22.96
N TYR A 886 -3.92 -10.97 -22.64
CA TYR A 886 -2.64 -10.29 -22.88
C TYR A 886 -1.38 -11.22 -22.88
N GLY A 887 -1.41 -12.43 -23.45
CA GLY A 887 -0.19 -13.27 -23.51
C GLY A 887 0.76 -12.90 -24.66
N GLU A 888 0.18 -12.65 -25.85
CA GLU A 888 0.85 -12.18 -27.08
C GLU A 888 0.81 -10.66 -27.28
N CYS A 889 0.14 -10.00 -26.36
CA CYS A 889 0.32 -8.61 -26.07
C CYS A 889 0.59 -8.60 -24.58
N ASP A 890 1.84 -8.81 -24.17
CA ASP A 890 2.27 -8.87 -22.77
C ASP A 890 2.62 -7.48 -22.28
N PRO A 891 1.77 -6.79 -21.49
CA PRO A 891 2.07 -5.47 -21.01
C PRO A 891 3.59 -5.13 -20.74
N ARG A 892 4.49 -5.96 -20.18
CA ARG A 892 5.67 -5.54 -19.39
C ARG A 892 6.84 -4.73 -20.01
N MET A 893 6.89 -4.38 -21.30
CA MET A 893 8.06 -3.67 -21.90
C MET A 893 7.72 -2.34 -22.56
N LEU A 894 6.46 -2.08 -22.84
CA LEU A 894 6.02 -1.15 -23.87
C LEU A 894 6.44 0.31 -23.85
N GLY A 895 6.60 0.84 -22.67
CA GLY A 895 6.39 2.25 -22.45
C GLY A 895 5.27 2.48 -21.47
N LEU A 896 4.05 1.90 -21.63
CA LEU A 896 2.81 2.46 -21.02
C LEU A 896 2.92 2.75 -19.50
N THR A 897 3.95 2.26 -18.80
CA THR A 897 3.89 2.06 -17.38
C THR A 897 5.20 1.68 -16.58
N THR A 898 5.32 1.38 -15.28
CA THR A 898 6.56 1.02 -14.53
C THR A 898 6.69 -0.14 -13.43
N LYS A 899 5.75 -1.00 -12.90
CA LYS A 899 5.91 -2.03 -11.77
C LYS A 899 5.67 -3.57 -12.02
N VAL A 900 5.83 -4.51 -11.05
CA VAL A 900 5.71 -6.00 -11.30
C VAL A 900 4.31 -6.64 -11.39
N ASP A 901 3.66 -6.85 -10.25
CA ASP A 901 2.72 -7.94 -9.99
C ASP A 901 1.25 -7.59 -10.03
N GLN A 902 0.89 -6.43 -10.55
CA GLN A 902 -0.47 -5.95 -10.42
C GLN A 902 -1.22 -5.98 -11.73
N ILE A 903 -0.90 -7.09 -12.34
CA ILE A 903 -1.42 -7.62 -13.55
C ILE A 903 -2.94 -7.74 -13.44
N LEU A 904 -3.42 -8.06 -12.22
CA LEU A 904 -4.82 -8.00 -11.86
C LEU A 904 -5.40 -6.63 -12.23
N PRO A 905 -5.16 -5.52 -11.54
CA PRO A 905 -6.00 -4.38 -11.82
C PRO A 905 -5.54 -3.54 -13.03
N PHE A 906 -4.62 -3.98 -13.91
CA PHE A 906 -4.62 -3.52 -15.32
C PHE A 906 -5.61 -4.27 -16.19
N TYR A 907 -5.64 -5.60 -16.03
CA TYR A 907 -6.61 -6.45 -16.69
C TYR A 907 -8.01 -6.18 -16.21
N VAL A 908 -8.11 -5.55 -15.04
CA VAL A 908 -9.24 -4.79 -14.36
C VAL A 908 -10.72 -2.41 -15.50
N MET A 909 -10.24 -1.15 -15.73
CA MET A 909 -10.31 -0.36 -16.95
C MET A 909 -10.30 -1.13 -18.24
N ASN A 910 -9.11 -1.56 -18.69
CA ASN A 910 -8.85 -1.70 -20.10
C ASN A 910 -9.91 -2.54 -20.79
N LYS A 911 -10.39 -3.54 -20.03
CA LYS A 911 -11.47 -4.43 -20.37
C LYS A 911 -12.80 -4.05 -19.73
N LEU A 912 -12.88 -3.84 -18.41
CA LEU A 912 -14.17 -3.75 -17.71
C LEU A 912 -14.56 -2.32 -17.30
N SER A 913 -13.97 -1.32 -17.97
CA SER A 913 -14.32 0.12 -17.89
C SER A 913 -15.82 0.37 -17.99
N TYR A 914 -16.45 -0.34 -18.91
CA TYR A 914 -17.85 -0.15 -19.29
C TYR A 914 -18.80 -0.42 -18.12
N ALA A 915 -18.37 -1.26 -17.19
CA ALA A 915 -19.18 -1.66 -16.07
C ALA A 915 -18.99 -0.64 -14.93
N THR A 916 -19.69 0.47 -15.08
CA THR A 916 -20.14 1.35 -13.99
C THR A 916 -20.61 0.48 -12.83
N GLY A 917 -19.90 0.44 -11.70
CA GLY A 917 -20.28 -0.53 -10.69
C GLY A 917 -19.74 -1.97 -10.86
N LEU A 918 -18.71 -2.28 -11.66
CA LEU A 918 -17.90 -3.53 -11.56
C LEU A 918 -16.34 -3.46 -11.46
N PRO A 919 -15.67 -2.37 -11.84
CA PRO A 919 -14.58 -1.75 -10.97
C PRO A 919 -14.69 -0.47 -9.83
N GLY A 920 -16.47 1.01 -9.34
CA GLY A 920 -17.89 0.90 -8.52
C GLY A 920 -18.52 -0.44 -7.70
N LEU A 921 -18.42 -1.82 -8.01
CA LEU A 921 -18.16 -3.21 -7.41
C LEU A 921 -16.82 -4.15 -7.78
N PHE A 922 -15.48 -3.82 -7.84
CA PHE A 922 -14.23 -4.74 -7.72
C PHE A 922 -13.03 -4.49 -6.70
N VAL A 923 -12.07 -3.53 -6.83
CA VAL A 923 -10.80 -3.44 -5.99
C VAL A 923 -10.85 -3.51 -4.41
N SER A 924 -11.98 -3.64 -3.71
CA SER A 924 -12.12 -3.81 -2.23
C SER A 924 -12.19 -5.30 -1.94
N ALA A 925 -11.90 -6.09 -2.94
CA ALA A 925 -11.08 -7.22 -2.71
C ALA A 925 -9.78 -6.81 -1.95
N ILE A 926 -9.50 -5.50 -1.75
CA ILE A 926 -8.18 -5.00 -1.47
C ILE A 926 -8.08 -3.90 -0.32
N TYR A 927 -9.08 -2.88 0.09
CA TYR A 927 -9.20 -0.67 0.51
C TYR A 927 -9.76 -3.02 1.05
N GLY A 928 -11.04 -3.74 0.90
CA GLY A 928 -11.67 -4.74 1.79
C GLY A 928 -11.05 -6.13 1.89
N ALA A 929 -9.79 -6.27 1.50
CA ALA A 929 -8.88 -7.13 2.23
C ALA A 929 -7.97 -6.37 3.24
N GLY A 930 -7.65 -5.09 3.05
CA GLY A 930 -6.87 -3.99 3.65
C GLY A 930 -7.15 -3.20 4.93
N LEU A 931 -7.92 -3.68 5.92
CA LEU A 931 -8.12 -2.97 7.21
C LEU A 931 -8.09 -3.86 8.47
N SER A 932 -7.46 -5.04 8.48
CA SER A 932 -7.39 -5.76 9.76
C SER A 932 -6.19 -6.60 10.14
N THR A 933 -5.01 -6.33 9.60
CA THR A 933 -3.75 -6.59 10.33
C THR A 933 -2.83 -5.39 10.32
N LEU A 934 -3.36 -4.19 10.12
CA LEU A 934 -3.07 -3.16 11.10
C LEU A 934 -4.12 -3.26 12.19
N SER A 935 -5.40 -3.63 11.92
CA SER A 935 -6.35 -3.74 13.06
C SER A 935 -5.93 -4.77 14.06
N SER A 936 -5.80 -5.99 13.56
CA SER A 936 -5.28 -7.06 14.37
C SER A 936 -3.79 -6.84 14.59
N GLY A 937 -3.21 -5.91 13.84
CA GLY A 937 -1.87 -5.79 13.36
C GLY A 937 -0.81 -5.56 14.36
N PHE A 938 -1.03 -4.73 15.35
CA PHE A 938 -0.20 -4.70 16.53
C PHE A 938 -1.00 -5.14 17.76
N THR A 939 -2.09 -5.90 17.61
CA THR A 939 -2.87 -6.33 18.79
C THR A 939 -2.01 -7.17 19.73
N ALA A 940 -1.03 -7.94 19.25
CA ALA A 940 0.02 -8.45 20.13
C ALA A 940 1.08 -7.43 20.50
N LEU A 941 1.36 -6.38 19.76
CA LEU A 941 2.53 -5.54 20.03
C LEU A 941 2.32 -4.81 21.34
N ALA A 942 1.15 -4.20 21.53
CA ALA A 942 0.75 -3.80 22.86
C ALA A 942 0.39 -5.01 23.74
N ALA A 943 -0.11 -6.15 23.27
CA ALA A 943 -0.26 -7.30 24.18
C ALA A 943 1.06 -7.98 24.61
N VAL A 944 2.21 -7.54 24.08
CA VAL A 944 3.54 -8.14 24.27
C VAL A 944 4.49 -7.11 24.84
N LEU A 945 4.61 -5.93 24.25
CA LEU A 945 5.25 -4.81 24.93
C LEU A 945 4.52 -4.49 26.23
N LEU A 946 3.19 -4.64 26.36
CA LEU A 946 2.57 -4.49 27.68
C LEU A 946 2.90 -5.67 28.58
N GLN A 947 2.75 -6.90 28.09
CA GLN A 947 2.73 -8.09 28.96
C GLN A 947 4.14 -8.63 29.25
N ASP A 948 5.04 -8.59 28.26
CA ASP A 948 6.40 -9.13 28.26
C ASP A 948 7.48 -8.06 28.55
N VAL A 949 7.22 -6.78 28.24
CA VAL A 949 8.18 -5.66 28.46
C VAL A 949 7.75 -4.73 29.61
N VAL A 950 6.74 -3.91 29.42
CA VAL A 950 6.36 -2.80 30.33
C VAL A 950 5.74 -3.27 31.64
N THR A 951 4.87 -4.29 31.66
CA THR A 951 4.31 -4.81 32.92
C THR A 951 5.40 -5.43 33.81
N PRO A 952 6.34 -6.25 33.28
CA PRO A 952 7.51 -6.70 34.04
C PRO A 952 8.42 -5.56 34.53
N ILE A 953 8.70 -4.54 33.69
CA ILE A 953 9.48 -3.36 34.10
C ILE A 953 8.76 -2.59 35.22
N TYR A 954 7.48 -2.28 35.05
CA TYR A 954 6.66 -1.57 36.04
C TYR A 954 6.60 -2.32 37.38
N ARG A 955 6.40 -3.65 37.34
CA ARG A 955 6.41 -4.50 38.53
C ARG A 955 7.76 -4.50 39.23
N LYS A 956 8.88 -4.50 38.47
CA LYS A 956 10.24 -4.44 39.04
C LYS A 956 10.53 -3.09 39.70
N VAL A 957 10.15 -1.98 39.05
CA VAL A 957 10.42 -0.62 39.53
C VAL A 957 9.51 -0.21 40.70
N THR A 958 8.21 -0.44 40.60
CA THR A 958 7.22 0.08 41.57
C THR A 958 6.78 -0.92 42.63
N ARG A 959 7.23 -2.19 42.52
CA ARG A 959 6.75 -3.35 43.33
C ARG A 959 5.23 -3.59 43.26
N LYS A 960 4.50 -2.93 42.36
CA LYS A 960 3.04 -2.99 42.23
C LYS A 960 2.62 -3.54 40.87
N ASN A 961 1.44 -4.14 40.80
CA ASN A 961 0.83 -4.56 39.53
C ASN A 961 0.20 -3.36 38.82
N LEU A 962 0.19 -3.40 37.48
CA LEU A 962 -0.41 -2.37 36.65
C LEU A 962 -1.96 -2.45 36.77
N SER A 963 -2.61 -1.37 37.21
CA SER A 963 -4.08 -1.32 37.34
C SER A 963 -4.76 -1.58 36.00
N SER A 964 -5.88 -2.32 35.94
CA SER A 964 -6.57 -2.67 34.69
C SER A 964 -6.91 -1.46 33.81
N ALA A 965 -7.21 -0.30 34.40
CA ALA A 965 -7.45 0.94 33.68
C ALA A 965 -6.15 1.57 33.15
N THR A 966 -5.07 1.57 33.93
CA THR A 966 -3.74 2.00 33.46
C THR A 966 -3.18 1.03 32.42
N SER A 967 -3.41 -0.27 32.58
CA SER A 967 -3.08 -1.35 31.66
C SER A 967 -3.94 -1.26 30.40
N ALA A 968 -5.17 -0.74 30.45
CA ALA A 968 -5.92 -0.40 29.25
C ALA A 968 -5.42 0.90 28.63
N VAL A 969 -5.10 1.94 29.40
CA VAL A 969 -4.54 3.20 28.86
C VAL A 969 -3.12 3.01 28.33
N VAL A 970 -2.34 2.06 28.84
CA VAL A 970 -0.95 1.72 28.48
C VAL A 970 -0.86 0.43 27.66
N SER A 971 -1.91 -0.39 27.55
CA SER A 971 -2.09 -1.15 26.32
C SER A 971 -2.31 -0.11 25.24
N LYS A 972 -3.27 0.81 25.43
CA LYS A 972 -3.52 1.97 24.57
C LYS A 972 -2.25 2.79 24.28
N LEU A 973 -1.41 3.04 25.29
CA LEU A 973 -0.11 3.75 25.28
C LEU A 973 1.09 2.81 25.26
N LEU A 974 0.84 1.61 24.81
CA LEU A 974 1.77 0.91 23.99
C LEU A 974 1.17 0.70 22.64
N ALA A 975 -0.07 1.13 22.36
CA ALA A 975 -0.90 0.83 21.22
C ALA A 975 -1.17 1.91 20.14
N CYS A 976 -0.74 3.18 20.31
CA CYS A 976 -0.96 4.19 19.27
C CYS A 976 0.11 5.26 19.04
N ALA A 977 1.30 4.88 18.62
CA ALA A 977 2.41 5.77 18.27
C ALA A 977 3.44 4.90 17.58
N SER A 978 3.65 3.65 17.95
CA SER A 978 4.24 2.60 17.13
C SER A 978 3.30 2.11 16.05
N GLY A 979 2.66 3.10 15.41
CA GLY A 979 2.52 3.21 14.00
C GLY A 979 3.33 4.31 13.31
N LEU A 980 4.35 4.97 13.90
CA LEU A 980 5.02 6.28 13.51
C LEU A 980 6.55 6.33 13.06
N ILE A 981 7.66 5.98 13.78
CA ILE A 981 9.02 5.31 13.38
C ILE A 981 9.35 3.62 13.50
N ILE A 982 7.99 1.70 13.36
CA ILE A 982 6.73 1.12 12.56
C ILE A 982 6.29 1.54 11.06
N LEU A 983 5.50 2.62 10.79
CA LEU A 983 5.33 3.43 9.51
C LEU A 983 6.55 4.26 9.05
N GLY A 984 7.26 4.91 9.97
CA GLY A 984 8.38 5.81 9.75
C GLY A 984 9.65 5.25 9.14
N LEU A 985 10.32 4.24 9.73
CA LEU A 985 11.24 3.46 8.91
C LEU A 985 10.48 2.80 7.76
N ALA A 986 9.15 2.57 7.86
CA ALA A 986 8.44 2.14 6.67
C ALA A 986 8.57 3.13 5.52
N PHE A 987 8.76 4.43 5.80
CA PHE A 987 9.11 5.44 4.82
C PHE A 987 10.46 5.30 4.13
N ALA A 988 11.27 4.34 4.50
CA ALA A 988 12.46 3.99 3.75
C ALA A 988 12.23 2.75 2.87
N VAL A 989 11.04 2.14 2.93
CA VAL A 989 10.77 0.84 2.33
C VAL A 989 10.19 0.92 0.94
N GLY A 990 10.96 1.37 0.00
CA GLY A 990 10.66 1.02 -1.38
C GLY A 990 11.73 1.35 -2.38
N HIS A 991 12.77 1.97 -1.89
CA HIS A 991 14.09 1.68 -2.36
C HIS A 991 14.45 0.15 -2.49
N VAL A 992 13.74 -0.80 -3.17
CA VAL A 992 14.18 -2.18 -3.63
C VAL A 992 13.41 -2.68 -4.87
N GLN A 993 14.00 -3.67 -5.57
CA GLN A 993 13.55 -4.26 -6.84
C GLN A 993 13.62 -5.84 -7.05
N SER A 994 12.93 -6.75 -6.29
CA SER A 994 12.42 -8.03 -6.88
C SER A 994 10.98 -8.44 -6.51
N ASN A 995 10.35 -9.31 -7.35
CA ASN A 995 9.00 -9.82 -7.11
C ASN A 995 8.89 -10.25 -5.66
N ILE A 996 7.99 -9.55 -5.09
CA ILE A 996 7.70 -9.42 -3.72
C ILE A 996 7.24 -10.73 -3.11
N ILE A 997 6.45 -11.57 -3.80
CA ILE A 997 5.84 -12.79 -3.25
C ILE A 997 6.90 -13.85 -2.88
N GLN A 998 8.16 -13.52 -3.18
CA GLN A 998 9.37 -14.18 -2.74
C GLN A 998 9.90 -13.63 -1.41
N ILE A 999 10.37 -12.38 -1.36
CA ILE A 999 11.05 -11.82 -0.15
C ILE A 999 10.10 -11.64 1.02
N ALA A 1000 8.84 -11.75 0.68
CA ALA A 1000 7.83 -12.46 1.41
C ALA A 1000 8.26 -13.67 2.22
N LEU A 1001 7.85 -14.85 1.79
CA LEU A 1001 7.99 -16.05 2.60
C LEU A 1001 9.48 -16.15 3.05
N SER A 1002 10.45 -15.54 2.33
CA SER A 1002 11.78 -15.17 2.85
C SER A 1002 11.86 -14.56 4.26
N ILE A 1003 11.48 -13.29 4.55
CA ILE A 1003 11.71 -12.66 5.88
C ILE A 1003 11.32 -13.59 7.03
N PHE A 1004 10.24 -14.27 6.75
CA PHE A 1004 9.40 -14.84 7.75
C PHE A 1004 9.83 -16.29 7.98
N GLY A 1005 10.38 -16.93 6.94
CA GLY A 1005 11.18 -18.14 7.07
C GLY A 1005 12.54 -17.85 7.64
N ILE A 1006 13.04 -16.63 7.47
CA ILE A 1006 14.27 -16.23 8.13
C ILE A 1006 14.07 -16.28 9.64
N VAL A 1007 13.33 -15.35 10.20
CA VAL A 1007 13.39 -15.17 11.65
C VAL A 1007 12.51 -16.16 12.40
N GLY A 1008 11.45 -16.61 11.73
CA GLY A 1008 10.50 -17.48 12.35
C GLY A 1008 11.00 -18.89 12.48
N GLY A 1009 11.81 -19.42 11.55
CA GLY A 1009 12.22 -20.85 11.58
C GLY A 1009 12.59 -21.31 12.99
N PRO A 1010 13.47 -20.53 13.67
CA PRO A 1010 13.72 -20.59 15.10
C PRO A 1010 12.54 -20.68 16.05
N LEU A 1011 11.57 -19.78 15.95
CA LEU A 1011 10.45 -19.68 16.87
C LEU A 1011 9.53 -20.92 16.84
N LEU A 1012 9.36 -21.63 15.71
CA LEU A 1012 8.65 -22.93 15.75
C LEU A 1012 9.52 -23.96 16.42
N GLY A 1013 10.81 -24.00 16.10
CA GLY A 1013 11.74 -24.91 16.76
C GLY A 1013 11.64 -24.77 18.28
N VAL A 1014 11.53 -23.53 18.77
CA VAL A 1014 11.28 -23.17 20.17
C VAL A 1014 9.93 -23.66 20.71
N PHE A 1015 8.81 -23.37 20.02
CA PHE A 1015 7.48 -23.78 20.51
C PHE A 1015 7.20 -25.28 20.37
N PHE A 1016 7.66 -25.91 19.28
CA PHE A 1016 7.62 -27.34 19.06
C PHE A 1016 8.46 -28.08 20.12
N SER A 1017 9.67 -27.58 20.42
CA SER A 1017 10.48 -28.11 21.53
C SER A 1017 9.75 -27.99 22.87
N GLY A 1018 9.04 -26.88 23.10
CA GLY A 1018 8.19 -26.70 24.27
C GLY A 1018 7.07 -27.74 24.40
N MET A 1019 6.36 -28.01 23.29
CA MET A 1019 5.13 -28.81 23.27
C MET A 1019 5.35 -30.33 23.14
N PHE A 1020 6.38 -30.74 22.40
CA PHE A 1020 6.57 -32.14 21.97
C PHE A 1020 7.91 -32.73 22.42
N LEU A 1021 8.88 -31.92 22.87
CA LEU A 1021 10.17 -32.41 23.36
C LEU A 1021 10.28 -32.20 24.89
N PRO A 1022 9.71 -33.11 25.71
CA PRO A 1022 9.59 -32.91 27.16
C PRO A 1022 10.93 -32.85 27.90
N PHE A 1023 12.01 -33.34 27.30
CA PHE A 1023 13.36 -33.28 27.86
C PHE A 1023 14.01 -31.88 27.78
N THR A 1024 13.58 -31.02 26.86
CA THR A 1024 14.31 -29.77 26.54
C THR A 1024 14.29 -28.74 27.66
N ASN A 1025 15.44 -28.08 27.86
CA ASN A 1025 15.70 -27.06 28.88
C ASN A 1025 15.79 -25.63 28.26
N SER A 1026 15.97 -24.59 29.09
CA SER A 1026 16.06 -23.19 28.61
C SER A 1026 17.28 -22.91 27.72
N LEU A 1027 18.44 -23.49 28.03
CA LEU A 1027 19.70 -23.24 27.32
C LEU A 1027 19.69 -23.86 25.92
N ASP A 1028 19.20 -25.10 25.80
CA ASP A 1028 18.97 -25.79 24.53
C ASP A 1028 18.21 -24.89 23.54
N VAL A 1029 17.11 -24.33 24.05
CA VAL A 1029 16.15 -23.53 23.28
C VAL A 1029 16.63 -22.10 23.03
N ALA A 1030 17.43 -21.52 23.92
CA ALA A 1030 18.12 -20.24 23.67
C ALA A 1030 19.13 -20.34 22.52
N LEU A 1031 20.02 -21.34 22.58
CA LEU A 1031 21.09 -21.52 21.60
C LEU A 1031 20.54 -22.01 20.25
N GLY A 1032 19.57 -22.92 20.26
CA GLY A 1032 18.88 -23.33 19.05
C GLY A 1032 18.18 -22.15 18.35
N MET A 1033 17.50 -21.28 19.10
CA MET A 1033 16.83 -20.11 18.54
C MET A 1033 17.83 -19.11 17.91
N ILE A 1034 18.95 -18.83 18.59
CA ILE A 1034 20.00 -17.95 18.05
C ILE A 1034 20.65 -18.56 16.80
N GLY A 1035 21.02 -19.84 16.84
CA GLY A 1035 21.75 -20.48 15.74
C GLY A 1035 20.90 -20.67 14.47
N GLY A 1036 19.63 -21.04 14.64
CA GLY A 1036 18.68 -21.04 13.51
C GLY A 1036 18.51 -19.64 12.93
N LEU A 1037 18.39 -18.61 13.77
CA LEU A 1037 18.21 -17.22 13.34
C LEU A 1037 19.43 -16.68 12.59
N ALA A 1038 20.63 -16.99 13.07
CA ALA A 1038 21.87 -16.61 12.41
C ALA A 1038 22.01 -17.31 11.05
N CYS A 1039 21.73 -18.62 10.98
CA CYS A 1039 21.79 -19.40 9.75
C CYS A 1039 20.84 -18.86 8.68
N THR A 1040 19.60 -18.58 9.05
CA THR A 1040 18.63 -18.08 8.08
C THR A 1040 18.82 -16.61 7.75
N LEU A 1041 19.25 -15.75 8.70
CA LEU A 1041 19.63 -14.36 8.40
C LEU A 1041 20.80 -14.31 7.41
N TRP A 1042 21.78 -15.22 7.55
CA TRP A 1042 22.87 -15.38 6.59
C TRP A 1042 22.32 -15.70 5.19
N ILE A 1043 21.52 -16.76 5.05
CA ILE A 1043 20.97 -17.17 3.75
C ILE A 1043 20.10 -16.05 3.16
N GLY A 1044 19.25 -15.45 3.98
CA GLY A 1044 18.37 -14.34 3.62
C GLY A 1044 19.13 -13.12 3.11
N LEU A 1045 20.00 -12.54 3.95
CA LEU A 1045 20.77 -11.35 3.59
C LEU A 1045 21.82 -11.63 2.50
N GLY A 1046 22.32 -12.86 2.37
CA GLY A 1046 23.19 -13.26 1.26
C GLY A 1046 22.46 -13.29 -0.09
N THR A 1047 21.23 -13.82 -0.12
CA THR A 1047 20.32 -13.78 -1.30
C THR A 1047 20.04 -12.35 -1.76
N VAL A 1048 19.96 -11.43 -0.80
CA VAL A 1048 19.86 -9.98 -1.00
C VAL A 1048 21.17 -9.43 -1.59
N ILE A 1049 22.29 -9.56 -0.87
CA ILE A 1049 23.60 -8.97 -1.24
C ILE A 1049 24.16 -9.50 -2.57
N VAL A 1050 23.93 -10.77 -2.90
CA VAL A 1050 24.39 -11.42 -4.15
C VAL A 1050 23.39 -11.21 -5.32
N GLY A 1051 22.24 -10.57 -5.06
CA GLY A 1051 21.29 -10.15 -6.09
C GLY A 1051 20.63 -11.30 -6.84
N VAL A 1052 20.04 -12.27 -6.15
CA VAL A 1052 19.50 -13.49 -6.80
C VAL A 1052 18.08 -13.26 -7.35
N VAL A 1053 17.92 -13.30 -8.68
CA VAL A 1053 16.70 -12.88 -9.41
C VAL A 1053 16.00 -14.06 -10.11
N PRO A 1054 14.66 -14.20 -10.00
CA PRO A 1054 13.92 -15.28 -10.65
C PRO A 1054 13.80 -15.12 -12.18
N TYR A 1055 13.80 -16.25 -12.89
CA TYR A 1055 13.51 -16.32 -14.32
C TYR A 1055 12.01 -16.15 -14.61
N LEU A 1056 11.65 -15.29 -15.56
CA LEU A 1056 10.27 -15.03 -16.01
C LEU A 1056 9.90 -15.92 -17.21
N LEU A 1057 8.67 -16.42 -17.26
CA LEU A 1057 8.16 -17.21 -18.39
C LEU A 1057 8.08 -16.36 -19.68
N PRO A 1058 8.23 -16.97 -20.88
CA PRO A 1058 8.27 -16.26 -22.17
C PRO A 1058 6.93 -15.62 -22.55
N LEU A 1059 7.01 -14.45 -23.18
CA LEU A 1059 5.96 -13.43 -23.32
C LEU A 1059 6.27 -12.53 -24.54
N SER A 1060 5.27 -11.92 -25.19
CA SER A 1060 5.42 -11.44 -26.58
C SER A 1060 4.63 -10.17 -26.92
N THR A 1061 5.21 -9.36 -27.83
CA THR A 1061 4.70 -8.15 -28.53
C THR A 1061 3.74 -8.41 -29.69
N ASN A 1062 3.71 -9.64 -30.19
CA ASN A 1062 3.50 -9.81 -31.63
C ASN A 1062 2.02 -9.66 -32.05
N GLY A 1063 1.06 -9.76 -31.12
CA GLY A 1063 -0.38 -9.63 -31.39
C GLY A 1063 -0.90 -8.18 -31.48
N CYS A 1064 -0.02 -7.18 -31.43
CA CYS A 1064 -0.39 -5.84 -30.93
C CYS A 1064 -0.54 -4.75 -31.99
N HIS A 1065 -0.50 -5.14 -33.25
CA HIS A 1065 -0.77 -4.28 -34.40
C HIS A 1065 -1.84 -4.87 -35.35
N SER A 1066 -2.54 -5.93 -34.94
CA SER A 1066 -3.44 -6.72 -35.79
C SER A 1066 -4.90 -6.68 -35.35
N ASN A 1067 -5.78 -6.09 -36.17
CA ASN A 1067 -7.24 -6.21 -36.08
C ASN A 1067 -7.72 -7.60 -36.58
N GLY A 1068 -7.19 -8.68 -36.02
CA GLY A 1068 -7.46 -10.06 -36.45
C GLY A 1068 -7.79 -10.98 -35.28
N THR A 1069 -8.36 -12.14 -35.60
CA THR A 1069 -8.57 -13.24 -34.64
C THR A 1069 -7.24 -13.71 -34.06
N ARG A 1070 -7.15 -13.81 -32.74
CA ARG A 1070 -5.93 -14.17 -32.03
C ARG A 1070 -5.50 -15.61 -32.38
N PRO A 1071 -4.25 -15.84 -32.84
CA PRO A 1071 -3.70 -17.19 -32.92
C PRO A 1071 -3.43 -17.76 -31.52
N LEU A 1072 -3.06 -19.04 -31.45
CA LEU A 1072 -2.54 -19.64 -30.22
C LEU A 1072 -1.02 -19.42 -30.16
N PRO A 1073 -0.46 -18.99 -29.01
CA PRO A 1073 0.97 -18.77 -28.87
C PRO A 1073 1.75 -20.08 -28.93
N ASN A 1074 2.53 -20.27 -30.00
CA ASN A 1074 3.36 -21.46 -30.20
C ASN A 1074 4.74 -21.26 -29.54
N VAL A 1075 4.93 -21.82 -28.33
CA VAL A 1075 6.09 -21.57 -27.47
C VAL A 1075 6.87 -22.85 -27.19
N THR A 1076 8.10 -22.94 -27.70
CA THR A 1076 9.06 -24.02 -27.38
C THR A 1076 10.24 -23.50 -26.57
N ILE A 1077 10.51 -24.08 -25.40
CA ILE A 1077 11.63 -23.68 -24.52
C ILE A 1077 12.89 -24.52 -24.83
N PRO A 1078 14.04 -23.90 -25.19
CA PRO A 1078 15.31 -24.59 -25.36
C PRO A 1078 15.77 -25.30 -24.08
N GLU A 1079 16.28 -26.53 -24.19
CA GLU A 1079 16.52 -27.39 -23.03
C GLU A 1079 17.49 -26.81 -21.99
N TRP A 1080 18.51 -26.06 -22.44
CA TRP A 1080 19.45 -25.41 -21.52
C TRP A 1080 18.77 -24.34 -20.62
N LYS A 1081 17.72 -23.67 -21.11
CA LYS A 1081 16.90 -22.75 -20.28
C LYS A 1081 16.02 -23.48 -19.27
N ARG A 1082 15.77 -24.78 -19.45
CA ARG A 1082 15.05 -25.63 -18.49
C ARG A 1082 15.90 -25.90 -17.22
N ASN A 1083 17.22 -25.69 -17.30
CA ASN A 1083 18.20 -26.14 -16.31
C ASN A 1083 18.83 -25.04 -15.45
N HIS A 1084 18.57 -23.75 -15.69
CA HIS A 1084 19.20 -22.63 -14.98
C HIS A 1084 18.17 -21.66 -14.40
N VAL A 1085 17.79 -21.89 -13.14
CA VAL A 1085 16.69 -21.19 -12.45
C VAL A 1085 17.09 -19.81 -11.90
N PHE A 1086 18.38 -19.58 -11.66
CA PHE A 1086 18.91 -18.34 -11.08
C PHE A 1086 20.24 -17.93 -11.73
N ILE A 1087 20.31 -16.67 -12.18
CA ILE A 1087 21.54 -16.02 -12.65
C ILE A 1087 22.11 -15.22 -11.45
N PRO A 1088 23.31 -15.56 -10.93
CA PRO A 1088 23.94 -14.81 -9.85
C PRO A 1088 24.45 -13.45 -10.37
N LEU A 1089 24.20 -12.37 -9.63
CA LEU A 1089 24.46 -11.01 -10.11
C LEU A 1089 25.67 -10.36 -9.42
N GLY A 1090 26.85 -10.96 -9.62
CA GLY A 1090 28.15 -10.28 -9.37
C GLY A 1090 29.28 -11.14 -8.83
N TYR A 1091 29.03 -12.40 -8.47
CA TYR A 1091 30.05 -13.27 -7.89
C TYR A 1091 29.83 -14.74 -8.26
N ASN A 1092 30.80 -15.35 -8.96
CA ASN A 1092 30.73 -16.72 -9.47
C ASN A 1092 31.55 -17.72 -8.63
N GLY A 1093 31.73 -17.45 -7.33
CA GLY A 1093 32.30 -18.41 -6.38
C GLY A 1093 31.30 -19.53 -6.03
N PRO A 1094 31.76 -20.71 -5.58
CA PRO A 1094 30.88 -21.84 -5.22
C PRO A 1094 29.89 -21.50 -4.09
N GLU A 1095 30.23 -20.51 -3.25
CA GLU A 1095 29.38 -19.98 -2.19
C GLU A 1095 28.06 -19.37 -2.72
N ALA A 1096 28.02 -18.91 -3.97
CA ALA A 1096 26.84 -18.32 -4.58
C ALA A 1096 25.66 -19.30 -4.73
N GLU A 1097 25.92 -20.62 -4.72
CA GLU A 1097 24.89 -21.65 -4.85
C GLU A 1097 24.00 -21.81 -3.60
N ILE A 1098 24.45 -21.35 -2.42
CA ILE A 1098 23.64 -21.37 -1.18
C ILE A 1098 22.55 -20.29 -1.24
N TYR A 1099 22.84 -19.15 -1.84
CA TYR A 1099 21.92 -18.02 -1.97
C TYR A 1099 20.83 -18.24 -3.05
N LYS A 1100 20.89 -19.36 -3.78
CA LYS A 1100 19.85 -19.80 -4.73
C LYS A 1100 18.73 -20.62 -4.09
N ILE A 1101 18.81 -20.96 -2.80
CA ILE A 1101 17.77 -21.73 -2.11
C ILE A 1101 16.43 -20.98 -2.14
N SER A 1102 15.36 -21.68 -2.52
CA SER A 1102 14.00 -21.13 -2.50
C SER A 1102 13.62 -20.69 -1.10
N TYR A 1103 13.15 -19.46 -1.01
CA TYR A 1103 12.64 -18.81 0.18
C TYR A 1103 11.53 -19.60 0.90
N GLN A 1104 10.81 -20.47 0.18
CA GLN A 1104 9.81 -21.38 0.76
C GLN A 1104 10.41 -22.31 1.80
N TYR A 1105 11.69 -22.68 1.64
CA TYR A 1105 12.40 -23.56 2.56
C TYR A 1105 13.03 -22.84 3.75
N TYR A 1106 13.03 -21.50 3.80
CA TYR A 1106 13.74 -20.79 4.87
C TYR A 1106 13.18 -21.15 6.27
N SER A 1107 11.87 -21.37 6.42
CA SER A 1107 11.31 -21.91 7.68
C SER A 1107 11.73 -23.32 7.97
N LEU A 1108 11.67 -24.21 6.98
CA LEU A 1108 12.07 -25.59 7.17
C LEU A 1108 13.53 -25.62 7.65
N ILE A 1109 14.40 -24.82 7.02
CA ILE A 1109 15.81 -24.68 7.39
C ILE A 1109 15.93 -24.14 8.81
N GLY A 1110 15.32 -23.00 9.15
CA GLY A 1110 15.44 -22.43 10.50
C GLY A 1110 14.81 -23.32 11.59
N PHE A 1111 13.70 -24.00 11.29
CA PHE A 1111 13.07 -24.99 12.18
C PHE A 1111 14.00 -26.19 12.41
N LEU A 1112 14.51 -26.80 11.34
CA LEU A 1112 15.41 -27.94 11.43
C LEU A 1112 16.73 -27.55 12.12
N VAL A 1113 17.35 -26.43 11.77
CA VAL A 1113 18.58 -25.96 12.42
C VAL A 1113 18.34 -25.70 13.91
N THR A 1114 17.25 -25.05 14.28
CA THR A 1114 16.92 -24.86 15.70
C THR A 1114 16.62 -26.18 16.42
N LEU A 1115 15.88 -27.12 15.82
CA LEU A 1115 15.57 -28.41 16.45
C LEU A 1115 16.81 -29.29 16.59
N ILE A 1116 17.67 -29.35 15.55
CA ILE A 1116 18.97 -30.03 15.59
C ILE A 1116 19.85 -29.42 16.68
N LEU A 1117 19.96 -28.10 16.77
CA LEU A 1117 20.75 -27.43 17.81
C LEU A 1117 20.16 -27.63 19.22
N VAL A 1118 18.83 -27.62 19.37
CA VAL A 1118 18.16 -27.96 20.64
C VAL A 1118 18.54 -29.37 21.08
N VAL A 1119 18.41 -30.37 20.21
CA VAL A 1119 18.74 -31.77 20.55
C VAL A 1119 20.26 -31.94 20.79
N PHE A 1120 21.11 -31.29 19.99
CA PHE A 1120 22.56 -31.34 20.15
C PHE A 1120 23.05 -30.71 21.46
N VAL A 1121 22.57 -29.51 21.79
CA VAL A 1121 22.88 -28.85 23.07
C VAL A 1121 22.29 -29.63 24.24
N HIS A 1122 21.12 -30.26 24.08
CA HIS A 1122 20.56 -31.14 25.11
C HIS A 1122 21.45 -32.35 25.39
N VAL A 1123 21.94 -33.03 24.34
CA VAL A 1123 22.87 -34.17 24.46
C VAL A 1123 24.19 -33.75 25.12
N LEU A 1124 24.68 -32.54 24.87
CA LEU A 1124 25.90 -32.01 25.49
C LEU A 1124 25.71 -31.52 26.93
N THR A 1125 24.52 -31.04 27.32
CA THR A 1125 24.26 -30.44 28.64
C THR A 1125 23.59 -31.38 29.64
N GLY A 1126 22.92 -32.42 29.16
CA GLY A 1126 22.29 -33.46 29.97
C GLY A 1126 20.88 -33.14 30.47
N ALA A 1127 20.16 -34.19 30.88
CA ALA A 1127 18.76 -34.10 31.27
C ALA A 1127 18.58 -33.42 32.64
N VAL A 1128 18.11 -32.16 32.63
CA VAL A 1128 17.72 -31.44 33.84
C VAL A 1128 16.32 -31.89 34.28
N ASN A 1129 16.24 -32.62 35.40
CA ASN A 1129 15.04 -33.31 35.87
C ASN A 1129 13.99 -32.36 36.51
N ASN A 1130 13.39 -31.50 35.68
CA ASN A 1130 12.39 -30.52 36.08
C ASN A 1130 10.97 -31.12 36.16
N ARG A 1131 10.32 -31.00 37.33
CA ARG A 1131 8.90 -31.36 37.50
C ARG A 1131 8.00 -30.43 36.68
N MET A 1132 7.61 -30.88 35.48
CA MET A 1132 6.70 -30.15 34.59
C MET A 1132 5.22 -30.44 34.86
N ALA A 1133 4.37 -29.45 34.57
CA ALA A 1133 2.92 -29.60 34.60
C ALA A 1133 2.43 -30.10 33.24
N ALA A 1134 1.89 -31.33 33.18
CA ALA A 1134 1.47 -32.01 31.95
C ALA A 1134 0.61 -31.16 30.99
N ARG A 1135 -0.21 -30.23 31.52
CA ARG A 1135 -1.00 -29.24 30.77
C ARG A 1135 -0.22 -28.27 29.86
N LEU A 1136 1.12 -28.35 29.82
CA LEU A 1136 2.00 -27.54 28.97
C LEU A 1136 2.59 -28.33 27.79
N ILE A 1137 2.32 -29.63 27.72
CA ILE A 1137 2.83 -30.61 26.74
C ILE A 1137 1.63 -31.14 25.93
N HIS A 1138 1.86 -31.71 24.74
CA HIS A 1138 0.80 -32.37 23.97
C HIS A 1138 0.21 -33.55 24.75
N PRO A 1139 -1.12 -33.75 24.83
CA PRO A 1139 -1.73 -34.81 25.65
C PRO A 1139 -1.47 -36.27 25.20
N GLU A 1140 -0.63 -36.48 24.17
CA GLU A 1140 -0.14 -37.79 23.72
C GLU A 1140 1.36 -37.98 24.01
N VAL A 1141 1.98 -37.06 24.77
CA VAL A 1141 3.42 -36.98 25.13
C VAL A 1141 3.58 -36.85 26.65
#